data_AF-A0A364KQM8-F1
#
_entry.id   AF-A0A364KQM8-F1
#
_cell.length_a   1.000
_cell.length_b   1.000
_cell.length_c   1.000
_cell.angle_alpha   90.00
_cell.angle_beta   90.00
_cell.angle_gamma   90.00
#
_symmetry.space_group_name_H-M   'P 1'
#
loop_
_entity.id
_entity.type
_entity.pdbx_description
1 polymer ?
#
loop_
_entity_poly.entity_id
_entity_poly.type
_entity_poly.pdbx_seq_one_letter_code
_entity_poly.pdbx_strand_id
1 'polypeptide(L)'
;MSTVSEDMKRKASEEADTPDSSKHRSKKARTESFNEIKEDVVEKPPLKIVPYPEKPAVIEERNGEIEFRVVNNDGQRESFIILTGLKCIFQKQLPKMPKDYIARLVYDRTHLSIAIVKHPLEVVGGITYRPFRGRKFAEIVFCAISSDQQVKGYGAHLMSHLKDYVKATSDVMHFLTYADNYAIGYFKKQGFTKEISLDRSIWMGYIKDYEGGTIMQCTMLPKIRYLESGRMILKQKEAVHAKIRAFSRSHIVHSPPKEWKNGVVKIDPLSIPAIKESGWSPDMDELARQPRHGPNYNQLLHLLNDMQNHSAAWPFVQPVNRDEVPDYYEVIKEPMDLSTMEEKHEKDLYPTPQDFVRDAMLIFDNCRKYNNETTPYAKSANKLEKFMWQQIKNIPEWSTKDIELHQCQVFGFAKQHPAYFTMASLTSLDLEKRKRLPTLFEVLSRYTLAPVDLFSFYIYMRDQQRSVDYLDFWLDVSQHMSLCRHYVRELRRSVLVATPEGGSRPSSTMLDNIPDIPTEAGPSGYYAPSTEKDADSRLSAFLRSENPSQPSPPVSGHSEKHSSEERPPRPSFMNSTPETRYDSSNSPGHTVARTDIRRSAEKILYTYLIPDSEREIVLPAEMLTSIIEMVEHDGRDDPEVFDQAKDYVFQAMERDAFPGFLQAKALGNLVPLSILARLAFGLIVFWGAFWASFYVVLTDKSRATRCWVILPFVVASYFITTYQYKIDPFMALLGFSEYTFMNWQRIQEPYVRSLLNQRALVTLAYTLLIAAALSILFILVPGTML
;
A
#
# COMPACT_ATOMS: atom_id res chain seq x y z
N MET A 1 -49.59 32.45 -43.72
CA MET A 1 -51.03 32.71 -43.56
C MET A 1 -51.38 32.32 -42.13
N SER A 2 -51.52 33.25 -41.17
CA SER A 2 -52.59 34.27 -40.98
C SER A 2 -53.82 33.66 -40.28
N THR A 3 -54.41 34.23 -39.21
CA THR A 3 -54.25 35.50 -38.44
C THR A 3 -54.95 35.31 -37.06
N VAL A 4 -54.57 35.93 -35.92
CA VAL A 4 -54.97 37.28 -35.39
C VAL A 4 -56.51 37.46 -35.35
N SER A 5 -57.23 37.83 -34.26
CA SER A 5 -56.90 38.26 -32.86
C SER A 5 -58.12 38.22 -31.89
N GLU A 6 -57.90 38.55 -30.58
CA GLU A 6 -58.79 39.31 -29.64
C GLU A 6 -60.15 38.69 -29.16
N ASP A 7 -60.86 39.16 -28.09
CA ASP A 7 -60.72 40.29 -27.12
C ASP A 7 -61.32 39.96 -25.70
N MET A 8 -61.36 40.97 -24.81
CA MET A 8 -62.28 41.29 -23.68
C MET A 8 -61.90 40.81 -22.26
N LYS A 9 -61.38 41.68 -21.35
CA LYS A 9 -61.99 42.78 -20.53
C LYS A 9 -62.71 42.26 -19.25
N ARG A 10 -62.64 42.83 -18.03
CA ARG A 10 -62.23 44.16 -17.44
C ARG A 10 -61.45 43.90 -16.11
N LYS A 11 -60.46 44.69 -15.63
CA LYS A 11 -60.50 46.01 -14.91
C LYS A 11 -61.57 46.12 -13.80
N ALA A 12 -61.22 46.20 -12.50
CA ALA A 12 -60.65 47.35 -11.72
C ALA A 12 -61.77 48.29 -11.19
N SER A 13 -61.68 48.98 -10.04
CA SER A 13 -60.55 49.39 -9.15
C SER A 13 -60.71 48.84 -7.69
N GLU A 14 -60.41 49.43 -6.51
CA GLU A 14 -59.94 50.74 -5.98
C GLU A 14 -59.34 50.57 -4.54
N GLU A 15 -58.93 51.65 -3.83
CA GLU A 15 -58.49 51.75 -2.41
C GLU A 15 -59.53 52.56 -1.56
N ALA A 16 -59.46 52.84 -0.23
CA ALA A 16 -58.49 52.62 0.86
C ALA A 16 -59.23 52.63 2.24
N ASP A 17 -58.55 52.24 3.34
CA ASP A 17 -58.48 52.93 4.67
C ASP A 17 -58.20 52.00 5.87
N THR A 18 -57.52 52.55 6.89
CA THR A 18 -57.25 51.93 8.20
C THR A 18 -57.85 52.75 9.35
N PRO A 19 -58.28 52.11 10.44
CA PRO A 19 -57.77 52.54 11.75
C PRO A 19 -57.37 51.40 12.71
N ASP A 20 -56.86 51.79 13.88
CA ASP A 20 -56.11 50.98 14.85
C ASP A 20 -56.97 50.33 15.97
N SER A 21 -56.31 49.52 16.81
CA SER A 21 -56.57 49.25 18.24
C SER A 21 -57.25 47.93 18.69
N SER A 22 -56.39 47.00 19.12
CA SER A 22 -56.49 46.25 20.40
C SER A 22 -57.61 45.20 20.70
N LYS A 23 -57.14 43.96 20.86
CA LYS A 23 -57.43 42.98 21.96
C LYS A 23 -58.78 42.23 22.05
N HIS A 24 -58.67 41.07 22.72
CA HIS A 24 -59.70 40.24 23.40
C HIS A 24 -60.66 39.32 22.63
N ARG A 25 -60.09 38.21 22.14
CA ARG A 25 -60.45 36.79 22.47
C ARG A 25 -61.83 36.50 23.12
N SER A 26 -62.50 35.50 22.51
CA SER A 26 -63.50 34.53 23.06
C SER A 26 -65.01 34.80 22.94
N LYS A 27 -65.67 33.94 22.13
CA LYS A 27 -66.93 33.16 22.36
C LYS A 27 -67.42 32.61 20.99
N LYS A 28 -68.30 31.61 20.84
CA LYS A 28 -68.68 30.41 21.62
C LYS A 28 -69.80 29.69 20.84
N ALA A 29 -69.63 28.43 20.45
CA ALA A 29 -70.71 27.54 19.98
C ALA A 29 -70.31 26.12 20.40
N ARG A 30 -70.82 25.59 21.52
CA ARG A 30 -72.18 25.12 21.85
C ARG A 30 -72.30 23.62 21.52
N THR A 31 -72.27 22.84 22.58
CA THR A 31 -72.46 21.38 22.61
C THR A 31 -73.90 20.99 22.30
N GLU A 32 -74.07 19.86 21.63
CA GLU A 32 -75.14 18.89 21.87
C GLU A 32 -74.55 17.50 21.57
N SER A 33 -75.01 16.46 22.27
CA SER A 33 -74.25 15.22 22.50
C SER A 33 -74.92 13.97 21.95
N PHE A 34 -74.15 13.10 21.30
CA PHE A 34 -74.49 11.69 21.09
C PHE A 34 -73.30 10.79 21.45
N ASN A 35 -73.60 9.51 21.69
CA ASN A 35 -72.82 8.61 22.56
C ASN A 35 -71.36 8.32 22.17
N GLU A 36 -70.62 7.82 23.16
CA GLU A 36 -69.22 7.44 23.13
C GLU A 36 -68.81 6.59 21.91
N ILE A 37 -67.85 7.10 21.13
CA ILE A 37 -66.80 6.29 20.54
C ILE A 37 -65.48 6.85 21.08
N LYS A 38 -64.67 5.99 21.69
CA LYS A 38 -63.30 6.34 22.09
C LYS A 38 -62.41 6.30 20.85
N GLU A 39 -62.22 7.46 20.20
CA GLU A 39 -61.04 7.64 19.36
C GLU A 39 -59.84 7.78 20.29
N ASP A 40 -59.03 6.72 20.38
CA ASP A 40 -57.77 6.76 21.12
C ASP A 40 -56.87 7.84 20.52
N VAL A 41 -56.43 8.78 21.37
CA VAL A 41 -55.48 9.82 20.98
C VAL A 41 -54.12 9.16 20.76
N VAL A 42 -53.86 8.74 19.53
CA VAL A 42 -52.55 8.28 19.08
C VAL A 42 -51.59 9.47 19.17
N GLU A 43 -50.86 9.54 20.30
CA GLU A 43 -49.75 10.47 20.45
C GLU A 43 -48.80 10.32 19.26
N LYS A 44 -48.64 11.37 18.47
CA LYS A 44 -47.64 11.37 17.40
C LYS A 44 -46.28 11.25 18.07
N PRO A 45 -45.50 10.18 17.80
CA PRO A 45 -44.26 9.93 18.52
C PRO A 45 -43.30 11.12 18.34
N PRO A 46 -42.53 11.48 19.38
CA PRO A 46 -41.72 12.69 19.37
C PRO A 46 -40.78 12.71 18.18
N LEU A 47 -40.73 13.85 17.48
CA LEU A 47 -39.93 14.03 16.28
C LEU A 47 -38.44 13.84 16.60
N LYS A 48 -37.91 12.67 16.25
CA LYS A 48 -36.50 12.33 16.47
C LYS A 48 -35.60 13.23 15.62
N ILE A 49 -35.08 14.29 16.24
CA ILE A 49 -34.12 15.20 15.61
C ILE A 49 -32.86 14.39 15.29
N VAL A 50 -32.50 14.35 14.00
CA VAL A 50 -31.27 13.70 13.54
C VAL A 50 -30.16 14.74 13.52
N PRO A 51 -29.05 14.55 14.26
CA PRO A 51 -27.95 15.50 14.29
C PRO A 51 -27.28 15.58 12.93
N TYR A 52 -26.92 16.80 12.52
CA TYR A 52 -26.12 17.07 11.33
C TYR A 52 -24.77 17.63 11.79
N PRO A 53 -23.65 16.91 11.59
CA PRO A 53 -22.33 17.45 11.90
C PRO A 53 -22.00 18.59 10.92
N GLU A 54 -21.61 19.74 11.47
CA GLU A 54 -21.24 20.92 10.68
C GLU A 54 -19.72 21.03 10.55
N LYS A 55 -19.27 21.46 9.37
CA LYS A 55 -17.85 21.65 9.07
C LYS A 55 -17.33 22.90 9.79
N PRO A 56 -16.04 22.97 10.19
CA PRO A 56 -15.46 24.14 10.86
C PRO A 56 -15.77 25.46 10.14
N ALA A 57 -15.61 25.50 8.81
CA ALA A 57 -15.95 26.67 7.97
C ALA A 57 -17.39 27.19 8.13
N VAL A 58 -18.38 26.31 8.38
CA VAL A 58 -19.79 26.70 8.57
C VAL A 58 -20.03 27.25 9.98
N ILE A 59 -19.27 26.75 10.96
CA ILE A 59 -19.33 27.20 12.35
C ILE A 59 -18.67 28.58 12.48
N GLU A 60 -17.46 28.73 11.93
CA GLU A 60 -16.74 30.02 11.89
C GLU A 60 -17.54 31.12 11.17
N GLU A 61 -18.23 30.80 10.06
CA GLU A 61 -19.11 31.76 9.37
C GLU A 61 -20.31 32.15 10.23
N ARG A 62 -20.99 31.18 10.86
CA ARG A 62 -22.12 31.47 11.78
C ARG A 62 -21.69 32.31 12.99
N ASN A 63 -20.46 32.12 13.46
CA ASN A 63 -19.89 32.91 14.56
C ASN A 63 -19.47 34.32 14.12
N GLY A 64 -19.46 34.62 12.82
CA GLY A 64 -18.95 35.89 12.26
C GLY A 64 -17.43 36.01 12.23
N GLU A 65 -16.70 34.91 12.48
CA GLU A 65 -15.23 34.89 12.44
C GLU A 65 -14.72 35.08 11.01
N ILE A 66 -15.40 34.46 10.05
CA ILE A 66 -15.17 34.59 8.61
C ILE A 66 -16.42 35.07 7.88
N GLU A 67 -16.23 35.64 6.70
CA GLU A 67 -17.26 36.09 5.77
C GLU A 67 -16.86 35.81 4.32
N PHE A 68 -17.85 35.74 3.42
CA PHE A 68 -17.66 35.49 2.00
C PHE A 68 -17.97 36.76 1.19
N ARG A 69 -16.94 37.52 0.82
CA ARG A 69 -17.08 38.78 0.05
C ARG A 69 -16.82 38.55 -1.43
N VAL A 70 -17.68 39.08 -2.30
CA VAL A 70 -17.44 39.15 -3.76
C VAL A 70 -16.93 40.53 -4.11
N VAL A 71 -15.76 40.59 -4.75
CA VAL A 71 -15.02 41.83 -5.08
C VAL A 71 -14.53 41.82 -6.53
N ASN A 72 -14.34 43.01 -7.10
CA ASN A 72 -13.63 43.25 -8.37
C ASN A 72 -12.83 44.57 -8.29
N ASN A 73 -12.14 44.95 -9.38
CA ASN A 73 -11.36 46.19 -9.43
C ASN A 73 -12.26 47.43 -9.68
N ASP A 74 -13.12 47.71 -8.70
CA ASP A 74 -14.00 48.87 -8.58
C ASP A 74 -13.24 50.18 -8.27
N GLY A 75 -12.02 50.09 -7.74
CA GLY A 75 -11.21 51.22 -7.26
C GLY A 75 -11.35 51.52 -5.77
N GLN A 76 -12.12 50.70 -5.01
CA GLN A 76 -12.29 50.85 -3.57
C GLN A 76 -11.11 50.25 -2.79
N ARG A 77 -10.79 50.86 -1.64
CA ARG A 77 -9.65 50.46 -0.81
C ARG A 77 -9.78 49.03 -0.27
N GLU A 78 -10.97 48.64 0.20
CA GLU A 78 -11.20 47.28 0.74
C GLU A 78 -11.12 46.22 -0.36
N SER A 79 -11.81 46.43 -1.48
CA SER A 79 -11.73 45.57 -2.67
C SER A 79 -10.28 45.39 -3.14
N PHE A 80 -9.49 46.47 -3.20
CA PHE A 80 -8.09 46.41 -3.57
C PHE A 80 -7.21 45.63 -2.56
N ILE A 81 -7.46 45.77 -1.25
CA ILE A 81 -6.78 44.97 -0.20
C ILE A 81 -7.09 43.48 -0.40
N ILE A 82 -8.37 43.13 -0.56
CA ILE A 82 -8.83 41.73 -0.70
C ILE A 82 -8.25 41.10 -1.99
N LEU A 83 -8.33 41.80 -3.12
CA LEU A 83 -7.71 41.34 -4.38
C LEU A 83 -6.19 41.19 -4.27
N THR A 84 -5.53 42.07 -3.52
CA THR A 84 -4.07 41.97 -3.29
C THR A 84 -3.71 40.75 -2.43
N GLY A 85 -4.51 40.45 -1.40
CA GLY A 85 -4.38 39.22 -0.61
C GLY A 85 -4.58 37.97 -1.47
N LEU A 86 -5.66 37.92 -2.26
CA LEU A 86 -5.94 36.83 -3.19
C LEU A 86 -4.79 36.62 -4.19
N LYS A 87 -4.29 37.69 -4.82
CA LYS A 87 -3.13 37.63 -5.73
C LYS A 87 -1.94 36.97 -5.05
N CYS A 88 -1.61 37.36 -3.82
CA CYS A 88 -0.49 36.78 -3.07
C CYS A 88 -0.72 35.29 -2.74
N ILE A 89 -1.96 34.87 -2.43
CA ILE A 89 -2.30 33.46 -2.23
C ILE A 89 -2.15 32.69 -3.54
N PHE A 90 -2.74 33.14 -4.65
CA PHE A 90 -2.61 32.49 -5.95
C PHE A 90 -1.14 32.39 -6.41
N GLN A 91 -0.34 33.45 -6.23
CA GLN A 91 1.11 33.46 -6.54
C GLN A 91 1.94 32.49 -5.66
N LYS A 92 1.40 32.02 -4.52
CA LYS A 92 2.02 31.02 -3.63
C LYS A 92 1.50 29.60 -3.88
N GLN A 93 0.21 29.44 -4.13
CA GLN A 93 -0.45 28.13 -4.30
C GLN A 93 -0.43 27.61 -5.75
N LEU A 94 -0.23 28.48 -6.75
CA LEU A 94 -0.20 28.12 -8.17
C LEU A 94 1.18 28.43 -8.79
N PRO A 95 2.28 27.77 -8.34
CA PRO A 95 3.65 28.15 -8.73
C PRO A 95 3.98 27.98 -10.22
N LYS A 96 3.17 27.21 -10.97
CA LYS A 96 3.27 27.08 -12.43
C LYS A 96 2.77 28.33 -13.18
N MET A 97 1.89 29.12 -12.57
CA MET A 97 1.25 30.26 -13.22
C MET A 97 2.14 31.51 -13.07
N PRO A 98 2.46 32.24 -14.17
CA PRO A 98 3.32 33.41 -14.09
C PRO A 98 2.76 34.49 -13.16
N LYS A 99 3.61 35.06 -12.29
CA LYS A 99 3.16 36.00 -11.23
C LYS A 99 2.44 37.23 -11.79
N ASP A 100 2.92 37.76 -12.91
CA ASP A 100 2.30 38.92 -13.58
C ASP A 100 1.01 38.55 -14.31
N TYR A 101 0.89 37.31 -14.78
CA TYR A 101 -0.34 36.79 -15.37
C TYR A 101 -1.45 36.71 -14.32
N ILE A 102 -1.15 36.19 -13.12
CA ILE A 102 -2.05 36.19 -11.97
C ILE A 102 -2.46 37.63 -11.62
N ALA A 103 -1.48 38.52 -11.42
CA ALA A 103 -1.75 39.91 -11.06
C ALA A 103 -2.65 40.62 -12.07
N ARG A 104 -2.36 40.47 -13.37
CA ARG A 104 -3.13 41.09 -14.45
C ARG A 104 -4.58 40.62 -14.49
N LEU A 105 -4.88 39.34 -14.21
CA LEU A 105 -6.26 38.83 -14.20
C LEU A 105 -7.00 39.06 -12.88
N VAL A 106 -6.33 39.03 -11.73
CA VAL A 106 -6.97 39.32 -10.43
C VAL A 106 -7.40 40.79 -10.34
N TYR A 107 -6.64 41.72 -10.94
CA TYR A 107 -7.02 43.14 -11.04
C TYR A 107 -7.80 43.49 -12.33
N ASP A 108 -8.19 42.53 -13.16
CA ASP A 108 -8.97 42.78 -14.38
C ASP A 108 -10.44 43.09 -14.06
N ARG A 109 -10.98 44.18 -14.61
CA ARG A 109 -12.35 44.65 -14.31
C ARG A 109 -13.46 43.73 -14.84
N THR A 110 -13.17 42.83 -15.77
CA THR A 110 -14.13 41.82 -16.27
C THR A 110 -14.14 40.55 -15.42
N HIS A 111 -13.23 40.42 -14.45
CA HIS A 111 -13.16 39.31 -13.52
C HIS A 111 -13.77 39.69 -12.17
N LEU A 112 -14.39 38.72 -11.53
CA LEU A 112 -14.91 38.78 -10.17
C LEU A 112 -14.12 37.78 -9.32
N SER A 113 -13.90 38.11 -8.04
CA SER A 113 -13.32 37.18 -7.10
C SER A 113 -14.21 37.04 -5.88
N ILE A 114 -14.59 35.82 -5.52
CA ILE A 114 -15.17 35.52 -4.21
C ILE A 114 -14.03 35.15 -3.26
N ALA A 115 -13.93 35.89 -2.15
CA ALA A 115 -12.89 35.76 -1.15
C ALA A 115 -13.48 35.29 0.18
N ILE A 116 -12.74 34.43 0.87
CA ILE A 116 -12.93 34.18 2.30
C ILE A 116 -12.11 35.24 3.03
N VAL A 117 -12.79 36.09 3.78
CA VAL A 117 -12.17 37.13 4.60
C VAL A 117 -12.42 36.78 6.06
N LYS A 118 -11.38 36.90 6.89
CA LYS A 118 -11.44 36.77 8.35
C LYS A 118 -11.31 38.16 8.97
N HIS A 119 -12.09 38.44 10.01
CA HIS A 119 -12.09 39.76 10.62
C HIS A 119 -10.70 40.15 11.16
N PRO A 120 -10.18 41.37 10.88
CA PRO A 120 -10.87 42.48 10.20
C PRO A 120 -10.85 42.43 8.66
N LEU A 121 -9.73 42.07 8.02
CA LEU A 121 -9.56 42.02 6.55
C LEU A 121 -8.50 40.99 6.11
N GLU A 122 -8.29 39.92 6.87
CA GLU A 122 -7.33 38.86 6.52
C GLU A 122 -7.92 37.96 5.42
N VAL A 123 -7.21 37.77 4.29
CA VAL A 123 -7.70 36.91 3.21
C VAL A 123 -7.21 35.48 3.43
N VAL A 124 -8.14 34.53 3.52
CA VAL A 124 -7.87 33.10 3.74
C VAL A 124 -7.75 32.32 2.41
N GLY A 125 -8.46 32.76 1.38
CA GLY A 125 -8.51 32.10 0.07
C GLY A 125 -9.61 32.66 -0.82
N GLY A 126 -9.73 32.15 -2.04
CA GLY A 126 -10.77 32.61 -2.97
C GLY A 126 -10.82 31.89 -4.31
N ILE A 127 -11.84 32.25 -5.09
CA ILE A 127 -12.01 31.84 -6.49
C ILE A 127 -12.15 33.11 -7.33
N THR A 128 -11.26 33.30 -8.31
CA THR A 128 -11.40 34.31 -9.37
C THR A 128 -12.06 33.67 -10.59
N TYR A 129 -13.13 34.28 -11.07
CA TYR A 129 -13.95 33.80 -12.18
C TYR A 129 -14.39 34.94 -13.11
N ARG A 130 -14.77 34.58 -14.34
CA ARG A 130 -15.15 35.52 -15.40
C ARG A 130 -16.49 35.09 -16.01
N PRO A 131 -17.62 35.79 -15.73
CA PRO A 131 -18.93 35.42 -16.23
C PRO A 131 -19.19 35.94 -17.66
N PHE A 132 -19.59 35.05 -18.56
CA PHE A 132 -19.95 35.38 -19.94
C PHE A 132 -21.46 35.56 -20.05
N ARG A 133 -21.93 36.77 -19.71
CA ARG A 133 -23.36 37.17 -19.77
C ARG A 133 -23.99 36.81 -21.11
N GLY A 134 -25.16 36.20 -21.09
CA GLY A 134 -25.89 35.75 -22.29
C GLY A 134 -25.38 34.44 -22.90
N ARG A 135 -24.20 33.94 -22.48
CA ARG A 135 -23.69 32.60 -22.83
C ARG A 135 -23.92 31.57 -21.70
N LYS A 136 -24.55 31.97 -20.59
CA LYS A 136 -24.94 31.11 -19.44
C LYS A 136 -23.81 30.32 -18.78
N PHE A 137 -22.55 30.69 -19.03
CA PHE A 137 -21.39 30.07 -18.39
C PHE A 137 -20.42 31.11 -17.79
N ALA A 138 -19.60 30.66 -16.84
CA ALA A 138 -18.45 31.40 -16.34
C ALA A 138 -17.18 30.55 -16.38
N GLU A 139 -16.06 31.18 -16.69
CA GLU A 139 -14.72 30.59 -16.57
C GLU A 139 -14.22 30.74 -15.14
N ILE A 140 -13.84 29.66 -14.48
CA ILE A 140 -13.06 29.72 -13.24
C ILE A 140 -11.58 29.80 -13.66
N VAL A 141 -10.94 30.89 -13.26
CA VAL A 141 -9.57 31.24 -13.67
C VAL A 141 -8.56 30.82 -12.61
N PHE A 142 -8.85 31.09 -11.33
CA PHE A 142 -8.02 30.68 -10.19
C PHE A 142 -8.91 30.18 -9.05
N CYS A 143 -8.46 29.15 -8.33
CA CYS A 143 -9.12 28.62 -7.14
C CYS A 143 -8.06 28.14 -6.14
N ALA A 144 -7.96 28.77 -4.97
CA ALA A 144 -6.94 28.43 -3.96
C ALA A 144 -7.34 28.87 -2.54
N ILE A 145 -6.88 28.11 -1.55
CA ILE A 145 -6.93 28.41 -0.11
C ILE A 145 -5.49 28.42 0.42
N SER A 146 -5.15 29.32 1.35
CA SER A 146 -3.81 29.32 1.96
C SER A 146 -3.52 28.00 2.70
N SER A 147 -2.29 27.47 2.57
CA SER A 147 -1.93 26.11 3.01
C SER A 147 -2.19 25.83 4.49
N ASP A 148 -1.98 26.82 5.35
CA ASP A 148 -2.22 26.80 6.80
C ASP A 148 -3.72 26.71 7.16
N GLN A 149 -4.60 27.11 6.24
CA GLN A 149 -6.05 27.08 6.35
C GLN A 149 -6.69 25.93 5.53
N GLN A 150 -5.91 25.09 4.85
CA GLN A 150 -6.46 23.97 4.09
C GLN A 150 -7.09 22.89 5.02
N VAL A 151 -7.86 21.98 4.40
CA VAL A 151 -8.56 20.85 5.05
C VAL A 151 -9.70 21.19 6.04
N LYS A 152 -9.80 22.41 6.60
CA LYS A 152 -10.97 22.92 7.37
C LYS A 152 -12.34 22.93 6.64
N GLY A 153 -12.37 22.50 5.38
CA GLY A 153 -13.57 22.47 4.54
C GLY A 153 -13.81 23.72 3.69
N TYR A 154 -13.04 24.80 3.89
CA TYR A 154 -13.22 26.10 3.23
C TYR A 154 -13.42 26.03 1.71
N GLY A 155 -12.64 25.22 0.98
CA GLY A 155 -12.75 25.14 -0.49
C GLY A 155 -14.11 24.66 -0.99
N ALA A 156 -14.69 23.63 -0.35
CA ALA A 156 -16.02 23.14 -0.68
C ALA A 156 -17.14 24.12 -0.25
N HIS A 157 -16.92 24.83 0.85
CA HIS A 157 -17.85 25.86 1.34
C HIS A 157 -17.87 27.08 0.41
N LEU A 158 -16.68 27.55 0.00
CA LEU A 158 -16.46 28.61 -0.98
C LEU A 158 -17.05 28.30 -2.36
N MET A 159 -16.92 27.06 -2.84
CA MET A 159 -17.57 26.61 -4.07
C MET A 159 -19.10 26.57 -3.94
N SER A 160 -19.63 26.24 -2.76
CA SER A 160 -21.08 26.25 -2.49
C SER A 160 -21.63 27.68 -2.47
N HIS A 161 -20.92 28.59 -1.80
CA HIS A 161 -21.17 30.04 -1.83
C HIS A 161 -21.11 30.60 -3.26
N LEU A 162 -20.08 30.27 -4.04
CA LEU A 162 -19.94 30.71 -5.43
C LEU A 162 -21.14 30.27 -6.28
N LYS A 163 -21.57 29.00 -6.16
CA LYS A 163 -22.70 28.45 -6.92
C LYS A 163 -24.02 29.13 -6.56
N ASP A 164 -24.31 29.29 -5.27
CA ASP A 164 -25.55 29.92 -4.82
C ASP A 164 -25.55 31.43 -5.15
N TYR A 165 -24.42 32.13 -5.01
CA TYR A 165 -24.27 33.53 -5.41
C TYR A 165 -24.46 33.74 -6.92
N VAL A 166 -23.72 32.99 -7.75
CA VAL A 166 -23.75 33.18 -9.21
C VAL A 166 -25.13 32.87 -9.79
N LYS A 167 -25.80 31.82 -9.28
CA LYS A 167 -27.17 31.48 -9.68
C LYS A 167 -28.23 32.47 -9.16
N ALA A 168 -27.98 33.15 -8.04
CA ALA A 168 -28.86 34.21 -7.53
C ALA A 168 -28.68 35.56 -8.24
N THR A 169 -27.53 35.81 -8.87
CA THR A 169 -27.13 37.13 -9.41
C THR A 169 -26.97 37.18 -10.94
N SER A 170 -27.03 36.05 -11.65
CA SER A 170 -26.76 36.00 -13.10
C SER A 170 -27.49 34.87 -13.83
N ASP A 171 -27.40 34.86 -15.17
CA ASP A 171 -27.90 33.80 -16.05
C ASP A 171 -26.99 32.56 -16.12
N VAL A 172 -25.89 32.55 -15.36
CA VAL A 172 -24.87 31.48 -15.42
C VAL A 172 -25.36 30.22 -14.72
N MET A 173 -25.39 29.12 -15.48
CA MET A 173 -25.73 27.76 -15.02
C MET A 173 -24.57 26.77 -15.15
N HIS A 174 -23.50 27.14 -15.87
CA HIS A 174 -22.34 26.27 -16.11
C HIS A 174 -21.04 26.95 -15.67
N PHE A 175 -20.13 26.20 -15.05
CA PHE A 175 -18.75 26.61 -14.86
C PHE A 175 -17.84 25.78 -15.76
N LEU A 176 -16.92 26.44 -16.46
CA LEU A 176 -15.79 25.81 -17.15
C LEU A 176 -14.50 26.18 -16.42
N THR A 177 -13.58 25.24 -16.31
CA THR A 177 -12.26 25.45 -15.69
C THR A 177 -11.22 24.61 -16.41
N TYR A 178 -9.99 25.09 -16.49
CA TYR A 178 -8.84 24.20 -16.64
C TYR A 178 -8.38 23.79 -15.25
N ALA A 179 -8.13 22.49 -15.04
CA ALA A 179 -7.70 21.92 -13.78
C ALA A 179 -6.36 21.20 -13.95
N ASP A 180 -5.37 21.58 -13.15
CA ASP A 180 -4.16 20.80 -12.91
C ASP A 180 -4.53 19.38 -12.43
N ASN A 181 -3.74 18.36 -12.77
CA ASN A 181 -4.00 16.96 -12.38
C ASN A 181 -4.27 16.78 -10.87
N TYR A 182 -3.52 17.49 -10.02
CA TYR A 182 -3.71 17.50 -8.56
C TYR A 182 -5.06 18.08 -8.10
N ALA A 183 -5.68 18.95 -8.91
CA ALA A 183 -6.96 19.60 -8.61
C ALA A 183 -8.19 18.86 -9.17
N ILE A 184 -8.02 17.93 -10.13
CA ILE A 184 -9.12 17.16 -10.74
C ILE A 184 -9.96 16.46 -9.67
N GLY A 185 -9.33 15.87 -8.64
CA GLY A 185 -10.03 15.22 -7.52
C GLY A 185 -10.87 16.17 -6.67
N TYR A 186 -10.47 17.44 -6.54
CA TYR A 186 -11.29 18.48 -5.89
C TYR A 186 -12.48 18.85 -6.78
N PHE A 187 -12.24 19.14 -8.08
CA PHE A 187 -13.29 19.53 -9.02
C PHE A 187 -14.32 18.40 -9.24
N LYS A 188 -13.90 17.13 -9.38
CA LYS A 188 -14.81 15.96 -9.37
C LYS A 188 -15.71 15.96 -8.13
N LYS A 189 -15.16 16.16 -6.92
CA LYS A 189 -15.94 16.28 -5.66
C LYS A 189 -16.86 17.50 -5.62
N GLN A 190 -16.57 18.56 -6.40
CA GLN A 190 -17.45 19.71 -6.60
C GLN A 190 -18.48 19.50 -7.74
N GLY A 191 -18.60 18.30 -8.31
CA GLY A 191 -19.55 18.02 -9.39
C GLY A 191 -19.13 18.61 -10.74
N PHE A 192 -17.84 18.68 -11.01
CA PHE A 192 -17.30 18.89 -12.36
C PHE A 192 -17.00 17.53 -13.02
N THR A 193 -17.26 17.40 -14.31
CA THR A 193 -16.88 16.26 -15.16
C THR A 193 -15.84 16.71 -16.21
N LYS A 194 -15.12 15.75 -16.80
CA LYS A 194 -14.30 15.97 -18.01
C LYS A 194 -15.18 16.22 -19.25
N GLU A 195 -16.41 15.72 -19.26
CA GLU A 195 -17.36 15.82 -20.38
C GLU A 195 -17.91 17.24 -20.52
N ILE A 196 -17.60 17.90 -21.63
CA ILE A 196 -18.09 19.25 -21.92
C ILE A 196 -19.38 19.16 -22.73
N SER A 197 -20.53 19.08 -22.04
CA SER A 197 -21.85 19.05 -22.66
C SER A 197 -22.35 20.41 -23.18
N LEU A 198 -21.61 21.49 -22.92
CA LEU A 198 -21.85 22.80 -23.51
C LEU A 198 -21.26 22.86 -24.92
N ASP A 199 -22.08 23.25 -25.91
CA ASP A 199 -21.69 23.36 -27.31
C ASP A 199 -20.41 24.20 -27.51
N ARG A 200 -19.48 23.71 -28.34
CA ARG A 200 -18.17 24.35 -28.57
C ARG A 200 -18.30 25.82 -28.99
N SER A 201 -19.31 26.18 -29.79
CA SER A 201 -19.56 27.57 -30.22
C SER A 201 -19.89 28.55 -29.07
N ILE A 202 -20.29 28.04 -27.91
CA ILE A 202 -20.61 28.83 -26.72
C ILE A 202 -19.35 29.24 -25.96
N TRP A 203 -18.28 28.43 -25.95
CA TRP A 203 -17.11 28.65 -25.08
C TRP A 203 -15.74 28.67 -25.78
N MET A 204 -15.60 28.04 -26.94
CA MET A 204 -14.33 27.95 -27.67
C MET A 204 -13.87 29.36 -28.10
N GLY A 205 -12.62 29.71 -27.78
CA GLY A 205 -12.06 31.05 -28.01
C GLY A 205 -12.52 32.14 -27.02
N TYR A 206 -13.37 31.81 -26.03
CA TYR A 206 -13.79 32.74 -24.97
C TYR A 206 -13.02 32.53 -23.66
N ILE A 207 -12.80 31.26 -23.29
CA ILE A 207 -11.94 30.85 -22.18
C ILE A 207 -10.47 30.81 -22.62
N LYS A 208 -9.55 30.65 -21.65
CA LYS A 208 -8.13 30.46 -21.91
C LYS A 208 -7.70 29.01 -21.76
N ASP A 209 -6.99 28.53 -22.77
CA ASP A 209 -6.35 27.21 -22.76
C ASP A 209 -5.05 27.27 -21.95
N TYR A 210 -4.81 26.26 -21.12
CA TYR A 210 -3.60 26.16 -20.29
C TYR A 210 -2.88 24.83 -20.57
N GLU A 211 -1.59 24.91 -20.92
CA GLU A 211 -0.78 23.74 -21.25
C GLU A 211 -0.67 22.77 -20.05
N GLY A 212 -1.05 21.52 -20.27
CA GLY A 212 -1.07 20.50 -19.21
C GLY A 212 -2.26 20.59 -18.24
N GLY A 213 -3.23 21.48 -18.46
CA GLY A 213 -4.49 21.50 -17.72
C GLY A 213 -5.57 20.65 -18.39
N THR A 214 -6.39 19.95 -17.59
CA THR A 214 -7.59 19.24 -18.09
C THR A 214 -8.79 20.18 -18.05
N ILE A 215 -9.50 20.38 -19.17
CA ILE A 215 -10.77 21.12 -19.18
C ILE A 215 -11.86 20.32 -18.44
N MET A 216 -12.65 20.99 -17.61
CA MET A 216 -13.76 20.39 -16.87
C MET A 216 -14.98 21.31 -16.81
N GLN A 217 -16.18 20.71 -16.86
CA GLN A 217 -17.47 21.41 -16.76
C GLN A 217 -18.24 21.02 -15.49
N CYS A 218 -18.76 22.00 -14.76
CA CYS A 218 -19.84 21.81 -13.78
C CYS A 218 -21.15 22.37 -14.33
N THR A 219 -22.23 21.59 -14.27
CA THR A 219 -23.59 22.07 -14.55
C THR A 219 -24.35 22.18 -13.23
N MET A 220 -24.83 23.38 -12.90
CA MET A 220 -25.52 23.62 -11.63
C MET A 220 -26.96 23.09 -11.64
N LEU A 221 -27.40 22.56 -10.50
CA LEU A 221 -28.78 22.12 -10.31
C LEU A 221 -29.68 23.34 -10.02
N PRO A 222 -30.81 23.51 -10.75
CA PRO A 222 -31.61 24.73 -10.64
C PRO A 222 -32.26 24.90 -9.26
N LYS A 223 -32.81 23.81 -8.69
CA LYS A 223 -33.66 23.87 -7.47
C LYS A 223 -32.92 23.73 -6.13
N ILE A 224 -31.62 23.37 -6.11
CA ILE A 224 -30.85 23.20 -4.87
C ILE A 224 -30.33 24.54 -4.34
N ARG A 225 -30.18 24.68 -3.02
CA ARG A 225 -29.23 25.62 -2.41
C ARG A 225 -28.01 24.80 -1.97
N TYR A 226 -26.85 25.03 -2.57
CA TYR A 226 -25.64 24.25 -2.33
C TYR A 226 -25.17 24.34 -0.88
N LEU A 227 -25.31 25.48 -0.21
CA LEU A 227 -25.01 25.66 1.22
C LEU A 227 -25.88 24.77 2.13
N GLU A 228 -27.09 24.39 1.69
CA GLU A 228 -27.98 23.48 2.43
C GLU A 228 -27.90 22.02 1.94
N SER A 229 -27.09 21.71 0.93
CA SER A 229 -27.07 20.42 0.24
C SER A 229 -26.92 19.21 1.17
N GLY A 230 -25.96 19.23 2.10
CA GLY A 230 -25.76 18.15 3.06
C GLY A 230 -26.96 17.95 4.01
N ARG A 231 -27.59 19.04 4.47
CA ARG A 231 -28.82 18.99 5.29
C ARG A 231 -30.01 18.46 4.48
N MET A 232 -30.10 18.78 3.19
CA MET A 232 -31.12 18.25 2.28
C MET A 232 -30.92 16.75 2.01
N ILE A 233 -29.70 16.31 1.73
CA ILE A 233 -29.35 14.90 1.49
C ILE A 233 -29.62 14.05 2.74
N LEU A 234 -29.31 14.55 3.94
CA LEU A 234 -29.65 13.86 5.20
C LEU A 234 -31.17 13.69 5.37
N LYS A 235 -31.97 14.73 5.07
CA LYS A 235 -33.44 14.65 5.08
C LYS A 235 -33.96 13.63 4.07
N GLN A 236 -33.38 13.58 2.86
CA GLN A 236 -33.75 12.60 1.82
C GLN A 236 -33.41 11.17 2.26
N LYS A 237 -32.20 10.95 2.79
CA LYS A 237 -31.77 9.66 3.34
C LYS A 237 -32.71 9.17 4.44
N GLU A 238 -33.09 10.03 5.38
CA GLU A 238 -34.01 9.63 6.45
C GLU A 238 -35.47 9.46 6.01
N ALA A 239 -35.94 10.16 4.97
CA ALA A 239 -37.22 9.86 4.36
C ALA A 239 -37.24 8.45 3.70
N VAL A 240 -36.16 8.09 3.00
CA VAL A 240 -35.97 6.74 2.45
C VAL A 240 -35.85 5.70 3.56
N HIS A 241 -35.03 5.94 4.59
CA HIS A 241 -34.93 5.04 5.75
C HIS A 241 -36.26 4.87 6.49
N ALA A 242 -37.07 5.92 6.64
CA ALA A 242 -38.40 5.82 7.26
C ALA A 242 -39.34 4.96 6.40
N LYS A 243 -39.31 5.09 5.07
CA LYS A 243 -40.07 4.23 4.16
C LYS A 243 -39.57 2.78 4.21
N ILE A 244 -38.27 2.54 4.28
CA ILE A 244 -37.68 1.20 4.45
C ILE A 244 -38.12 0.58 5.79
N ARG A 245 -38.00 1.31 6.90
CA ARG A 245 -38.40 0.84 8.25
C ARG A 245 -39.89 0.49 8.38
N ALA A 246 -40.75 1.00 7.49
CA ALA A 246 -42.17 0.64 7.44
C ALA A 246 -42.45 -0.76 6.84
N PHE A 247 -41.47 -1.40 6.18
CA PHE A 247 -41.60 -2.74 5.59
C PHE A 247 -40.49 -3.70 6.06
N SER A 248 -39.26 -3.22 6.23
CA SER A 248 -38.10 -4.00 6.67
C SER A 248 -38.03 -4.13 8.19
N ARG A 249 -38.04 -5.38 8.66
CA ARG A 249 -37.78 -5.76 10.06
C ARG A 249 -36.29 -5.75 10.44
N SER A 250 -35.38 -5.46 9.52
CA SER A 250 -33.91 -5.51 9.73
C SER A 250 -33.37 -4.53 10.79
N HIS A 251 -34.22 -3.66 11.34
CA HIS A 251 -33.90 -2.76 12.45
C HIS A 251 -34.26 -3.34 13.84
N ILE A 252 -34.87 -4.53 13.88
CA ILE A 252 -35.19 -5.26 15.11
C ILE A 252 -33.98 -6.11 15.51
N VAL A 253 -33.42 -5.86 16.69
CA VAL A 253 -32.32 -6.65 17.23
C VAL A 253 -32.90 -7.85 17.97
N HIS A 254 -32.69 -9.05 17.44
CA HIS A 254 -33.12 -10.31 18.06
C HIS A 254 -32.03 -10.86 18.99
N SER A 255 -32.44 -11.50 20.08
CA SER A 255 -31.52 -12.22 20.99
C SER A 255 -30.84 -13.40 20.29
N PRO A 256 -29.62 -13.78 20.68
CA PRO A 256 -28.95 -14.95 20.11
C PRO A 256 -29.71 -16.26 20.37
N PRO A 257 -29.56 -17.28 19.50
CA PRO A 257 -30.12 -18.62 19.70
C PRO A 257 -29.80 -19.19 21.08
N LYS A 258 -30.79 -19.86 21.70
CA LYS A 258 -30.67 -20.43 23.06
C LYS A 258 -29.65 -21.58 23.09
N GLU A 259 -29.50 -22.25 21.95
CA GLU A 259 -28.63 -23.35 21.65
C GLU A 259 -27.15 -22.97 21.78
N TRP A 260 -26.80 -21.69 21.54
CA TRP A 260 -25.43 -21.18 21.65
C TRP A 260 -24.97 -20.85 23.08
N LYS A 261 -25.84 -21.02 24.09
CA LYS A 261 -25.52 -20.70 25.49
C LYS A 261 -24.28 -21.44 26.03
N ASN A 262 -23.98 -22.62 25.48
CA ASN A 262 -22.86 -23.47 25.90
C ASN A 262 -21.72 -23.56 24.86
N GLY A 263 -21.72 -22.68 23.83
CA GLY A 263 -20.76 -22.68 22.73
C GLY A 263 -21.43 -22.61 21.36
N VAL A 264 -20.68 -22.22 20.32
CA VAL A 264 -21.22 -22.06 18.96
C VAL A 264 -21.41 -23.44 18.32
N VAL A 265 -22.63 -23.73 17.89
CA VAL A 265 -23.04 -24.99 17.23
C VAL A 265 -23.71 -24.65 15.90
N LYS A 266 -23.58 -25.50 14.87
CA LYS A 266 -24.28 -25.29 13.59
C LYS A 266 -25.79 -25.46 13.76
N ILE A 267 -26.55 -24.40 13.50
CA ILE A 267 -28.02 -24.35 13.52
C ILE A 267 -28.52 -24.19 12.07
N ASP A 268 -29.71 -24.71 11.77
CA ASP A 268 -30.42 -24.42 10.52
C ASP A 268 -30.97 -22.98 10.55
N PRO A 269 -30.59 -22.08 9.63
CA PRO A 269 -31.13 -20.72 9.59
C PRO A 269 -32.66 -20.66 9.52
N LEU A 270 -33.32 -21.65 8.88
CA LEU A 270 -34.78 -21.68 8.77
C LEU A 270 -35.49 -22.07 10.07
N SER A 271 -34.77 -22.65 11.04
CA SER A 271 -35.31 -22.94 12.38
C SER A 271 -35.32 -21.72 13.31
N ILE A 272 -34.71 -20.60 12.90
CA ILE A 272 -34.66 -19.35 13.67
C ILE A 272 -35.80 -18.43 13.19
N PRO A 273 -36.83 -18.15 14.03
CA PRO A 273 -38.01 -17.39 13.58
C PRO A 273 -37.69 -16.00 13.00
N ALA A 274 -36.69 -15.31 13.58
CA ALA A 274 -36.24 -14.00 13.10
C ALA A 274 -35.67 -14.03 11.67
N ILE A 275 -34.97 -15.10 11.29
CA ILE A 275 -34.41 -15.28 9.95
C ILE A 275 -35.55 -15.60 8.97
N LYS A 276 -36.46 -16.50 9.37
CA LYS A 276 -37.66 -16.83 8.59
C LYS A 276 -38.57 -15.61 8.35
N GLU A 277 -38.74 -14.74 9.34
CA GLU A 277 -39.55 -13.51 9.24
C GLU A 277 -38.88 -12.39 8.44
N SER A 278 -37.56 -12.42 8.25
CA SER A 278 -36.88 -11.42 7.42
C SER A 278 -37.00 -11.69 5.91
N GLY A 279 -37.58 -12.83 5.54
CA GLY A 279 -37.67 -13.29 4.15
C GLY A 279 -36.36 -13.89 3.62
N TRP A 280 -35.40 -14.20 4.48
CA TRP A 280 -34.14 -14.85 4.12
C TRP A 280 -34.39 -16.18 3.40
N SER A 281 -33.61 -16.43 2.35
CA SER A 281 -33.54 -17.69 1.62
C SER A 281 -32.08 -18.05 1.35
N PRO A 282 -31.74 -19.34 1.16
CA PRO A 282 -30.39 -19.75 0.77
C PRO A 282 -29.88 -19.02 -0.48
N ASP A 283 -30.76 -18.84 -1.47
CA ASP A 283 -30.45 -18.17 -2.74
C ASP A 283 -30.05 -16.69 -2.54
N MET A 284 -30.74 -15.97 -1.65
CA MET A 284 -30.36 -14.59 -1.29
C MET A 284 -29.11 -14.54 -0.41
N ASP A 285 -28.87 -15.56 0.41
CA ASP A 285 -27.67 -15.70 1.23
C ASP A 285 -26.43 -16.00 0.39
N GLU A 286 -26.60 -16.75 -0.71
CA GLU A 286 -25.58 -17.00 -1.73
C GLU A 286 -25.31 -15.73 -2.57
N LEU A 287 -26.36 -15.08 -3.09
CA LEU A 287 -26.25 -13.80 -3.79
C LEU A 287 -25.61 -12.69 -2.93
N ALA A 288 -25.86 -12.68 -1.62
CA ALA A 288 -25.25 -11.73 -0.69
C ALA A 288 -23.78 -12.06 -0.35
N ARG A 289 -23.33 -13.30 -0.57
CA ARG A 289 -21.92 -13.72 -0.45
C ARG A 289 -21.14 -13.59 -1.74
N GLN A 290 -21.80 -13.53 -2.90
CA GLN A 290 -21.13 -13.26 -4.17
C GLN A 290 -20.50 -11.85 -4.12
N PRO A 291 -19.17 -11.73 -4.35
CA PRO A 291 -18.53 -10.42 -4.39
C PRO A 291 -19.06 -9.66 -5.61
N ARG A 292 -19.52 -8.42 -5.39
CA ARG A 292 -20.16 -7.58 -6.42
C ARG A 292 -19.26 -7.34 -7.65
N HIS A 293 -17.95 -7.37 -7.45
CA HIS A 293 -16.92 -7.15 -8.45
C HIS A 293 -15.84 -8.24 -8.33
N GLY A 294 -15.05 -8.44 -9.37
CA GLY A 294 -13.92 -9.38 -9.33
C GLY A 294 -12.89 -9.04 -8.23
N PRO A 295 -12.10 -10.02 -7.73
CA PRO A 295 -11.14 -9.80 -6.63
C PRO A 295 -10.04 -8.76 -6.95
N ASN A 296 -9.82 -8.53 -8.24
CA ASN A 296 -8.81 -7.62 -8.79
C ASN A 296 -9.36 -6.19 -9.05
N TYR A 297 -10.65 -5.93 -8.83
CA TYR A 297 -11.33 -4.73 -9.33
C TYR A 297 -10.70 -3.43 -8.82
N ASN A 298 -10.50 -3.29 -7.51
CA ASN A 298 -9.99 -2.03 -6.93
C ASN A 298 -8.54 -1.76 -7.38
N GLN A 299 -7.72 -2.80 -7.45
CA GLN A 299 -6.35 -2.73 -7.95
C GLN A 299 -6.32 -2.29 -9.43
N LEU A 300 -7.26 -2.75 -10.26
CA LEU A 300 -7.38 -2.35 -11.67
C LEU A 300 -7.84 -0.89 -11.79
N LEU A 301 -8.79 -0.47 -10.95
CA LEU A 301 -9.21 0.93 -10.85
C LEU A 301 -8.03 1.84 -10.49
N HIS A 302 -7.20 1.44 -9.52
CA HIS A 302 -6.01 2.18 -9.12
C HIS A 302 -4.99 2.27 -10.26
N LEU A 303 -4.62 1.15 -10.89
CA LEU A 303 -3.70 1.11 -12.04
C LEU A 303 -4.19 2.02 -13.18
N LEU A 304 -5.48 1.97 -13.52
CA LEU A 304 -6.06 2.81 -14.57
C LEU A 304 -6.03 4.30 -14.22
N ASN A 305 -6.34 4.67 -12.96
CA ASN A 305 -6.25 6.04 -12.51
C ASN A 305 -4.81 6.56 -12.56
N ASP A 306 -3.83 5.77 -12.13
CA ASP A 306 -2.41 6.15 -12.22
C ASP A 306 -1.97 6.32 -13.67
N MET A 307 -2.37 5.41 -14.56
CA MET A 307 -2.13 5.53 -16.00
C MET A 307 -2.76 6.80 -16.59
N GLN A 308 -4.02 7.12 -16.26
CA GLN A 308 -4.68 8.35 -16.74
C GLN A 308 -4.02 9.64 -16.22
N ASN A 309 -3.52 9.64 -14.97
CA ASN A 309 -2.92 10.82 -14.35
C ASN A 309 -1.44 11.05 -14.75
N HIS A 310 -0.78 10.04 -15.33
CA HIS A 310 0.63 10.11 -15.70
C HIS A 310 0.89 11.07 -16.87
N SER A 311 2.01 11.81 -16.82
CA SER A 311 2.43 12.84 -17.79
C SER A 311 2.42 12.44 -19.28
N ALA A 312 2.49 11.15 -19.60
CA ALA A 312 2.49 10.64 -20.98
C ALA A 312 1.12 10.15 -21.47
N ALA A 313 0.07 10.28 -20.66
CA ALA A 313 -1.27 9.79 -20.98
C ALA A 313 -2.03 10.63 -22.00
N TRP A 314 -1.64 11.89 -22.21
CA TRP A 314 -2.41 12.88 -22.97
C TRP A 314 -2.92 12.45 -24.37
N PRO A 315 -2.23 11.63 -25.19
CA PRO A 315 -2.75 11.20 -26.49
C PRO A 315 -3.70 9.98 -26.39
N PHE A 316 -3.87 9.40 -25.21
CA PHE A 316 -4.56 8.13 -24.96
C PHE A 316 -5.72 8.26 -23.97
N VAL A 317 -6.01 9.47 -23.46
CA VAL A 317 -7.11 9.70 -22.49
C VAL A 317 -8.50 9.54 -23.14
N GLN A 318 -8.58 9.66 -24.46
CA GLN A 318 -9.82 9.67 -25.25
C GLN A 318 -9.59 8.94 -26.59
N PRO A 319 -10.65 8.49 -27.29
CA PRO A 319 -10.56 7.99 -28.65
C PRO A 319 -9.98 9.03 -29.62
N VAL A 320 -9.25 8.58 -30.65
CA VAL A 320 -8.71 9.45 -31.70
C VAL A 320 -9.85 10.06 -32.51
N ASN A 321 -9.93 11.39 -32.61
CA ASN A 321 -11.02 12.04 -33.35
C ASN A 321 -10.88 11.80 -34.87
N ARG A 322 -11.90 11.21 -35.49
CA ARG A 322 -11.95 10.95 -36.94
C ARG A 322 -11.93 12.23 -37.77
N ASP A 323 -12.47 13.33 -37.25
CA ASP A 323 -12.46 14.62 -37.97
C ASP A 323 -11.07 15.28 -37.99
N GLU A 324 -10.20 14.89 -37.05
CA GLU A 324 -8.81 15.37 -36.93
C GLU A 324 -7.81 14.41 -37.59
N VAL A 325 -8.11 13.10 -37.62
CA VAL A 325 -7.27 12.05 -38.23
C VAL A 325 -8.14 11.10 -39.09
N PRO A 326 -8.49 11.48 -40.34
CA PRO A 326 -9.52 10.79 -41.12
C PRO A 326 -9.22 9.33 -41.47
N ASP A 327 -7.96 9.00 -41.73
CA ASP A 327 -7.46 7.69 -42.14
C ASP A 327 -7.11 6.76 -40.97
N TYR A 328 -7.12 7.25 -39.73
CA TYR A 328 -6.75 6.46 -38.55
C TYR A 328 -7.55 5.15 -38.45
N TYR A 329 -8.87 5.21 -38.63
CA TYR A 329 -9.77 4.06 -38.61
C TYR A 329 -9.71 3.19 -39.88
N GLU A 330 -9.01 3.65 -40.92
CA GLU A 330 -8.69 2.84 -42.09
C GLU A 330 -7.45 1.98 -41.82
N VAL A 331 -6.47 2.49 -41.08
CA VAL A 331 -5.22 1.79 -40.69
C VAL A 331 -5.37 0.94 -39.42
N ILE A 332 -6.09 1.44 -38.42
CA ILE A 332 -6.34 0.81 -37.12
C ILE A 332 -7.76 0.23 -37.08
N LYS A 333 -7.85 -1.09 -36.88
CA LYS A 333 -9.13 -1.83 -36.91
C LYS A 333 -9.74 -2.08 -35.54
N GLU A 334 -8.91 -2.15 -34.50
CA GLU A 334 -9.30 -2.40 -33.12
C GLU A 334 -8.81 -1.23 -32.25
N PRO A 335 -9.51 -0.08 -32.26
CA PRO A 335 -9.12 1.09 -31.47
C PRO A 335 -9.29 0.83 -29.96
N MET A 336 -8.42 1.42 -29.14
CA MET A 336 -8.50 1.37 -27.68
C MET A 336 -7.89 2.65 -27.09
N ASP A 337 -8.41 3.07 -25.93
CA ASP A 337 -7.98 4.26 -25.17
C ASP A 337 -8.35 4.12 -23.68
N LEU A 338 -7.80 4.97 -22.82
CA LEU A 338 -7.93 4.88 -21.37
C LEU A 338 -9.33 5.24 -20.82
N SER A 339 -10.22 5.84 -21.63
CA SER A 339 -11.62 6.06 -21.26
C SER A 339 -12.52 4.91 -21.71
N THR A 340 -12.27 4.31 -22.87
CA THR A 340 -12.86 3.00 -23.23
C THR A 340 -12.48 1.93 -22.20
N MET A 341 -11.25 1.96 -21.66
CA MET A 341 -10.86 1.09 -20.53
C MET A 341 -11.60 1.44 -19.22
N GLU A 342 -11.89 2.72 -18.94
CA GLU A 342 -12.69 3.13 -17.76
C GLU A 342 -14.11 2.56 -17.87
N GLU A 343 -14.76 2.71 -19.03
CA GLU A 343 -16.06 2.12 -19.34
C GLU A 343 -16.09 0.58 -19.28
N LYS A 344 -15.05 -0.10 -19.76
CA LYS A 344 -14.97 -1.58 -19.69
C LYS A 344 -14.79 -2.06 -18.25
N HIS A 345 -14.03 -1.31 -17.45
CA HIS A 345 -13.79 -1.63 -16.06
C HIS A 345 -15.06 -1.48 -15.19
N GLU A 346 -15.81 -0.38 -15.34
CA GLU A 346 -17.09 -0.17 -14.62
C GLU A 346 -18.17 -1.24 -14.94
N LYS A 347 -17.99 -1.99 -16.03
CA LYS A 347 -18.88 -3.07 -16.50
C LYS A 347 -18.35 -4.47 -16.15
N ASP A 348 -17.34 -4.57 -15.27
CA ASP A 348 -16.66 -5.80 -14.86
C ASP A 348 -16.07 -6.64 -16.02
N LEU A 349 -15.76 -6.01 -17.17
CA LEU A 349 -15.23 -6.70 -18.37
C LEU A 349 -13.73 -7.04 -18.29
N TYR A 350 -13.14 -6.96 -17.10
CA TYR A 350 -11.77 -7.37 -16.78
C TYR A 350 -11.77 -8.41 -15.64
N PRO A 351 -12.23 -9.65 -15.88
CA PRO A 351 -12.22 -10.70 -14.88
C PRO A 351 -10.78 -11.11 -14.49
N THR A 352 -9.82 -10.93 -15.40
CA THR A 352 -8.39 -11.16 -15.16
C THR A 352 -7.56 -9.88 -15.43
N PRO A 353 -6.43 -9.67 -14.73
CA PRO A 353 -5.50 -8.58 -15.05
C PRO A 353 -4.93 -8.65 -16.48
N GLN A 354 -4.82 -9.86 -17.03
CA GLN A 354 -4.38 -10.12 -18.40
C GLN A 354 -5.35 -9.50 -19.43
N ASP A 355 -6.66 -9.48 -19.14
CA ASP A 355 -7.65 -8.84 -20.01
C ASP A 355 -7.47 -7.31 -20.07
N PHE A 356 -7.10 -6.70 -18.95
CA PHE A 356 -6.79 -5.27 -18.86
C PHE A 356 -5.47 -4.93 -19.56
N VAL A 357 -4.42 -5.74 -19.35
CA VAL A 357 -3.12 -5.49 -19.96
C VAL A 357 -3.15 -5.70 -21.48
N ARG A 358 -3.95 -6.65 -21.99
CA ARG A 358 -4.19 -6.80 -23.44
C ARG A 358 -4.73 -5.52 -24.07
N ASP A 359 -5.73 -4.91 -23.44
CA ASP A 359 -6.32 -3.64 -23.90
C ASP A 359 -5.31 -2.48 -23.78
N ALA A 360 -4.56 -2.40 -22.68
CA ALA A 360 -3.52 -1.37 -22.52
C ALA A 360 -2.39 -1.51 -23.56
N MET A 361 -1.94 -2.73 -23.86
CA MET A 361 -0.97 -2.99 -24.93
C MET A 361 -1.51 -2.60 -26.30
N LEU A 362 -2.80 -2.83 -26.56
CA LEU A 362 -3.46 -2.43 -27.81
C LEU A 362 -3.42 -0.89 -28.01
N ILE A 363 -3.45 -0.07 -26.95
CA ILE A 363 -3.21 1.38 -27.05
C ILE A 363 -1.79 1.66 -27.58
N PHE A 364 -0.77 1.02 -27.00
CA PHE A 364 0.63 1.27 -27.33
C PHE A 364 1.00 0.73 -28.73
N ASP A 365 0.50 -0.44 -29.09
CA ASP A 365 0.77 -1.07 -30.37
C ASP A 365 0.01 -0.42 -31.54
N ASN A 366 -1.23 0.05 -31.33
CA ASN A 366 -1.89 0.92 -32.31
C ASN A 366 -1.12 2.24 -32.49
N CYS A 367 -0.64 2.84 -31.40
CA CYS A 367 0.18 4.05 -31.47
C CYS A 367 1.46 3.82 -32.28
N ARG A 368 2.21 2.74 -32.02
CA ARG A 368 3.41 2.34 -32.78
C ARG A 368 3.14 1.94 -34.23
N LYS A 369 1.98 1.34 -34.52
CA LYS A 369 1.56 0.95 -35.87
C LYS A 369 1.21 2.16 -36.75
N TYR A 370 0.61 3.19 -36.17
CA TYR A 370 0.22 4.40 -36.90
C TYR A 370 1.33 5.48 -36.92
N ASN A 371 2.11 5.62 -35.84
CA ASN A 371 3.09 6.69 -35.68
C ASN A 371 4.53 6.18 -35.74
N ASN A 372 5.39 6.90 -36.46
CA ASN A 372 6.83 6.66 -36.48
C ASN A 372 7.46 6.84 -35.07
N GLU A 373 8.45 6.02 -34.71
CA GLU A 373 9.15 6.04 -33.41
C GLU A 373 9.69 7.42 -32.98
N THR A 374 10.04 8.28 -33.95
CA THR A 374 10.57 9.62 -33.69
C THR A 374 9.50 10.61 -33.18
N THR A 375 8.21 10.31 -33.36
CA THR A 375 7.09 11.18 -32.99
C THR A 375 6.96 11.38 -31.47
N PRO A 376 6.33 12.48 -31.00
CA PRO A 376 5.96 12.62 -29.60
C PRO A 376 4.99 11.51 -29.15
N TYR A 377 4.09 11.04 -30.03
CA TYR A 377 3.11 10.00 -29.74
C TYR A 377 3.75 8.65 -29.38
N ALA A 378 4.67 8.15 -30.21
CA ALA A 378 5.38 6.90 -29.94
C ALA A 378 6.25 6.99 -28.68
N LYS A 379 6.90 8.13 -28.44
CA LYS A 379 7.64 8.41 -27.19
C LYS A 379 6.71 8.43 -25.96
N SER A 380 5.50 8.96 -26.11
CA SER A 380 4.48 8.98 -25.05
C SER A 380 3.98 7.57 -24.74
N ALA A 381 3.70 6.75 -25.77
CA ALA A 381 3.32 5.34 -25.61
C ALA A 381 4.40 4.56 -24.84
N ASN A 382 5.66 4.60 -25.31
CA ASN A 382 6.77 3.90 -24.67
C ASN A 382 7.01 4.35 -23.22
N LYS A 383 6.76 5.64 -22.90
CA LYS A 383 6.88 6.15 -21.52
C LYS A 383 5.69 5.74 -20.63
N LEU A 384 4.47 5.71 -21.15
CA LEU A 384 3.29 5.27 -20.40
C LEU A 384 3.28 3.75 -20.20
N GLU A 385 3.66 2.96 -21.21
CA GLU A 385 3.81 1.52 -21.11
C GLU A 385 4.83 1.15 -20.02
N LYS A 386 6.01 1.79 -20.04
CA LYS A 386 7.02 1.58 -18.99
C LYS A 386 6.49 1.90 -17.59
N PHE A 387 5.67 2.96 -17.46
CA PHE A 387 5.03 3.32 -16.20
C PHE A 387 3.97 2.29 -15.76
N MET A 388 3.14 1.80 -16.68
CA MET A 388 2.17 0.73 -16.43
C MET A 388 2.89 -0.53 -15.90
N TRP A 389 3.95 -0.99 -16.57
CA TRP A 389 4.73 -2.15 -16.11
C TRP A 389 5.38 -1.93 -14.74
N GLN A 390 5.80 -0.69 -14.42
CA GLN A 390 6.29 -0.35 -13.08
C GLN A 390 5.18 -0.48 -12.03
N GLN A 391 3.95 -0.01 -12.29
CA GLN A 391 2.86 -0.14 -11.34
C GLN A 391 2.33 -1.57 -11.22
N ILE A 392 2.25 -2.34 -12.30
CA ILE A 392 1.92 -3.78 -12.25
C ILE A 392 2.94 -4.54 -11.38
N LYS A 393 4.23 -4.21 -11.49
CA LYS A 393 5.27 -4.82 -10.65
C LYS A 393 5.14 -4.46 -9.16
N ASN A 394 4.53 -3.31 -8.83
CA ASN A 394 4.26 -2.90 -7.46
C ASN A 394 3.07 -3.64 -6.82
N ILE A 395 2.26 -4.38 -7.59
CA ILE A 395 1.11 -5.15 -7.12
C ILE A 395 1.56 -6.61 -6.91
N PRO A 396 1.74 -7.09 -5.65
CA PRO A 396 2.35 -8.40 -5.39
C PRO A 396 1.56 -9.54 -6.02
N GLU A 397 0.22 -9.42 -5.99
CA GLU A 397 -0.76 -10.39 -6.48
C GLU A 397 -0.66 -10.64 -8.00
N TRP A 398 -0.10 -9.70 -8.78
CA TRP A 398 0.02 -9.80 -10.25
C TRP A 398 1.47 -9.83 -10.74
N SER A 399 2.43 -9.57 -9.85
CA SER A 399 3.86 -9.75 -10.11
C SER A 399 4.24 -11.19 -10.53
N THR A 400 3.36 -12.16 -10.30
CA THR A 400 3.50 -13.56 -10.71
C THR A 400 3.24 -13.80 -12.20
N LYS A 401 4.23 -13.46 -13.02
CA LYS A 401 4.65 -14.09 -14.30
C LYS A 401 3.71 -14.25 -15.50
N ASP A 402 2.39 -14.36 -15.34
CA ASP A 402 1.50 -14.59 -16.49
C ASP A 402 1.48 -13.40 -17.48
N ILE A 403 1.89 -12.22 -17.01
CA ILE A 403 1.91 -10.97 -17.78
C ILE A 403 3.30 -10.66 -18.36
N GLU A 404 4.39 -11.11 -17.73
CA GLU A 404 5.78 -10.86 -18.19
C GLU A 404 6.10 -11.55 -19.53
N LEU A 405 5.34 -12.59 -19.91
CA LEU A 405 5.61 -13.41 -21.08
C LEU A 405 5.53 -12.63 -22.41
N HIS A 406 4.68 -11.60 -22.50
CA HIS A 406 4.66 -10.69 -23.64
C HIS A 406 5.80 -9.65 -23.61
N GLN A 407 6.25 -9.23 -22.42
CA GLN A 407 7.33 -8.23 -22.29
C GLN A 407 8.64 -8.72 -22.92
N CYS A 408 8.89 -10.03 -22.89
CA CYS A 408 10.02 -10.68 -23.56
C CYS A 408 9.98 -10.65 -25.11
N GLN A 409 8.80 -10.50 -25.74
CA GLN A 409 8.68 -10.49 -27.20
C GLN A 409 8.84 -9.10 -27.82
N VAL A 410 8.38 -8.05 -27.13
CA VAL A 410 8.30 -6.69 -27.70
C VAL A 410 9.64 -5.95 -27.67
N PHE A 411 10.47 -6.14 -26.63
CA PHE A 411 11.57 -5.20 -26.33
C PHE A 411 12.96 -5.53 -26.89
N GLY A 412 13.18 -6.66 -27.58
CA GLY A 412 14.37 -6.89 -28.42
C GLY A 412 15.78 -6.86 -27.79
N PHE A 413 15.91 -6.65 -26.47
CA PHE A 413 17.17 -6.29 -25.77
C PHE A 413 18.25 -7.39 -25.67
N ALA A 414 18.12 -8.49 -26.40
CA ALA A 414 18.85 -9.75 -26.19
C ALA A 414 20.33 -9.77 -26.66
N LYS A 415 21.06 -8.63 -26.68
CA LYS A 415 22.36 -8.57 -27.39
C LYS A 415 23.56 -7.82 -26.80
N GLN A 416 23.49 -7.12 -25.65
CA GLN A 416 24.66 -6.33 -25.19
C GLN A 416 25.16 -6.48 -23.74
N HIS A 417 24.33 -6.71 -22.70
CA HIS A 417 24.85 -6.88 -21.33
C HIS A 417 24.12 -7.99 -20.53
N PRO A 418 24.78 -9.12 -20.19
CA PRO A 418 24.15 -10.24 -19.49
C PRO A 418 24.10 -10.09 -17.94
N ALA A 419 24.56 -8.97 -17.37
CA ALA A 419 24.88 -8.86 -15.95
C ALA A 419 23.78 -8.25 -15.04
N TYR A 420 22.69 -7.72 -15.60
CA TYR A 420 21.73 -6.86 -14.87
C TYR A 420 20.35 -7.50 -14.56
N PHE A 421 20.19 -8.82 -14.73
CA PHE A 421 18.86 -9.47 -14.71
C PHE A 421 18.50 -10.24 -13.42
N THR A 422 19.31 -10.19 -12.36
CA THR A 422 19.34 -11.26 -11.34
C THR A 422 19.15 -10.84 -9.87
N MET A 423 18.27 -9.87 -9.56
CA MET A 423 18.10 -9.40 -8.16
C MET A 423 16.68 -8.91 -7.74
N ALA A 424 15.59 -9.22 -8.46
CA ALA A 424 14.24 -8.74 -8.06
C ALA A 424 13.05 -9.65 -8.49
N SER A 425 13.06 -10.92 -8.07
CA SER A 425 11.90 -11.84 -8.01
C SER A 425 12.25 -13.10 -7.19
N LEU A 426 11.54 -13.37 -6.09
CA LEU A 426 11.65 -14.62 -5.31
C LEU A 426 10.31 -15.04 -4.68
N THR A 427 9.47 -15.71 -5.47
CA THR A 427 8.37 -16.57 -4.97
C THR A 427 8.61 -18.03 -5.39
N SER A 428 7.72 -18.96 -5.03
CA SER A 428 7.93 -20.41 -5.13
C SER A 428 8.28 -20.96 -6.53
N LEU A 429 7.95 -20.23 -7.60
CA LEU A 429 8.32 -20.58 -8.98
C LEU A 429 9.71 -20.10 -9.44
N ASP A 430 10.40 -19.25 -8.66
CA ASP A 430 11.82 -18.91 -8.87
C ASP A 430 12.76 -19.73 -8.00
N LEU A 431 12.27 -20.28 -6.89
CA LEU A 431 12.94 -21.34 -6.14
C LEU A 431 13.37 -22.50 -7.06
N GLU A 432 12.48 -22.98 -7.95
CA GLU A 432 12.81 -24.00 -8.96
C GLU A 432 13.71 -23.52 -10.12
N LYS A 433 13.90 -22.20 -10.29
CA LYS A 433 14.65 -21.61 -11.43
C LYS A 433 15.98 -20.97 -11.06
N ARG A 434 16.32 -20.81 -9.78
CA ARG A 434 17.66 -20.38 -9.35
C ARG A 434 18.72 -21.33 -9.90
N LYS A 435 19.66 -20.81 -10.71
CA LYS A 435 20.85 -21.52 -11.23
C LYS A 435 22.15 -21.08 -10.53
N ARG A 436 22.03 -20.54 -9.33
CA ARG A 436 23.15 -20.08 -8.48
C ARG A 436 22.84 -20.35 -7.01
N LEU A 437 23.88 -20.30 -6.18
CA LEU A 437 23.72 -20.28 -4.72
C LEU A 437 23.00 -18.98 -4.27
N PRO A 438 22.29 -19.01 -3.14
CA PRO A 438 21.70 -17.81 -2.55
C PRO A 438 22.77 -16.86 -1.99
N THR A 439 22.42 -15.58 -1.86
CA THR A 439 23.22 -14.57 -1.13
C THR A 439 22.86 -14.58 0.36
N LEU A 440 23.66 -13.91 1.21
CA LEU A 440 23.32 -13.78 2.63
C LEU A 440 21.97 -13.08 2.80
N PHE A 441 21.68 -12.04 2.01
CA PHE A 441 20.40 -11.34 2.04
C PHE A 441 19.20 -12.25 1.72
N GLU A 442 19.31 -13.13 0.73
CA GLU A 442 18.24 -14.10 0.41
C GLU A 442 17.95 -15.05 1.58
N VAL A 443 18.97 -15.39 2.38
CA VAL A 443 18.83 -16.22 3.58
C VAL A 443 18.22 -15.43 4.74
N LEU A 444 18.73 -14.22 5.02
CA LEU A 444 18.24 -13.39 6.13
C LEU A 444 16.78 -12.94 5.93
N SER A 445 16.41 -12.57 4.70
CA SER A 445 15.02 -12.24 4.32
C SER A 445 14.15 -13.46 4.01
N ARG A 446 14.58 -14.67 4.42
CA ARG A 446 13.79 -15.92 4.37
C ARG A 446 13.34 -16.38 2.98
N TYR A 447 13.97 -15.89 1.90
CA TYR A 447 13.68 -16.28 0.51
C TYR A 447 14.38 -17.59 0.07
N THR A 448 14.69 -18.48 1.00
CA THR A 448 15.47 -19.72 0.78
C THR A 448 14.92 -20.86 1.61
N LEU A 449 14.97 -22.09 1.08
CA LEU A 449 14.50 -23.28 1.76
C LEU A 449 15.64 -24.13 2.34
N ALA A 450 15.29 -25.04 3.25
CA ALA A 450 16.23 -26.00 3.83
C ALA A 450 16.99 -26.80 2.74
N PRO A 451 18.30 -27.05 2.90
CA PRO A 451 19.12 -26.83 4.09
C PRO A 451 19.86 -25.48 4.14
N VAL A 452 19.47 -24.50 3.32
CA VAL A 452 20.15 -23.19 3.20
C VAL A 452 19.26 -22.02 3.67
N ASP A 453 18.34 -22.30 4.60
CA ASP A 453 17.43 -21.34 5.19
C ASP A 453 18.01 -20.59 6.42
N LEU A 454 17.32 -19.53 6.85
CA LEU A 454 17.69 -18.74 8.03
C LEU A 454 17.89 -19.60 9.29
N PHE A 455 17.08 -20.65 9.46
CA PHE A 455 17.17 -21.53 10.62
C PHE A 455 18.42 -22.42 10.58
N SER A 456 18.78 -22.96 9.41
CA SER A 456 20.07 -23.64 9.22
C SER A 456 21.26 -22.70 9.40
N PHE A 457 21.14 -21.43 8.97
CA PHE A 457 22.19 -20.42 9.18
C PHE A 457 22.35 -20.06 10.66
N TYR A 458 21.25 -19.88 11.40
CA TYR A 458 21.27 -19.64 12.84
C TYR A 458 21.99 -20.77 13.61
N ILE A 459 21.68 -22.04 13.32
CA ILE A 459 22.38 -23.17 13.95
C ILE A 459 23.85 -23.22 13.54
N TYR A 460 24.20 -22.88 12.30
CA TYR A 460 25.61 -22.78 11.88
C TYR A 460 26.38 -21.67 12.64
N MET A 461 25.78 -20.48 12.78
CA MET A 461 26.35 -19.36 13.53
C MET A 461 26.55 -19.70 15.00
N ARG A 462 25.60 -20.40 15.62
CA ARG A 462 25.66 -20.85 17.02
C ARG A 462 26.68 -21.97 17.26
N ASP A 463 26.59 -23.06 16.49
CA ASP A 463 27.30 -24.31 16.81
C ASP A 463 28.70 -24.41 16.19
N GLN A 464 28.95 -23.73 15.06
CA GLN A 464 30.23 -23.82 14.33
C GLN A 464 31.05 -22.53 14.41
N GLN A 465 30.45 -21.36 14.15
CA GLN A 465 31.16 -20.07 14.21
C GLN A 465 31.22 -19.46 15.62
N ARG A 466 30.27 -19.82 16.50
CA ARG A 466 30.11 -19.26 17.87
C ARG A 466 29.98 -17.73 17.89
N SER A 467 29.32 -17.17 16.87
CA SER A 467 29.15 -15.72 16.66
C SER A 467 27.69 -15.35 16.42
N VAL A 468 26.76 -16.11 17.03
CA VAL A 468 25.31 -15.95 16.84
C VAL A 468 24.80 -14.56 17.20
N ASP A 469 25.47 -13.85 18.09
CA ASP A 469 25.10 -12.53 18.58
C ASP A 469 25.16 -11.45 17.47
N TYR A 470 25.99 -11.64 16.43
CA TYR A 470 25.98 -10.81 15.22
C TYR A 470 24.68 -11.00 14.42
N LEU A 471 24.16 -12.22 14.36
CA LEU A 471 22.90 -12.54 13.68
C LEU A 471 21.70 -12.06 14.52
N ASP A 472 21.72 -12.29 15.84
CA ASP A 472 20.69 -11.81 16.75
C ASP A 472 20.62 -10.27 16.75
N PHE A 473 21.76 -9.57 16.77
CA PHE A 473 21.81 -8.10 16.60
C PHE A 473 21.21 -7.65 15.27
N TRP A 474 21.60 -8.25 14.14
CA TRP A 474 21.08 -7.87 12.82
C TRP A 474 19.56 -8.09 12.70
N LEU A 475 19.05 -9.17 13.33
CA LEU A 475 17.62 -9.47 13.39
C LEU A 475 16.86 -8.51 14.32
N ASP A 476 17.37 -8.23 15.53
CA ASP A 476 16.78 -7.26 16.47
C ASP A 476 16.73 -5.84 15.87
N VAL A 477 17.82 -5.38 15.22
CA VAL A 477 17.84 -4.08 14.50
C VAL A 477 16.84 -4.10 13.34
N SER A 478 16.78 -5.18 12.55
CA SER A 478 15.81 -5.31 11.46
C SER A 478 14.36 -5.28 11.96
N GLN A 479 14.08 -5.90 13.11
CA GLN A 479 12.79 -5.83 13.78
C GLN A 479 12.49 -4.42 14.31
N HIS A 480 13.47 -3.72 14.87
CA HIS A 480 13.35 -2.32 15.29
C HIS A 480 13.00 -1.38 14.12
N MET A 481 13.67 -1.51 12.96
CA MET A 481 13.32 -0.74 11.76
C MET A 481 11.87 -0.99 11.31
N SER A 482 11.42 -2.27 11.32
CA SER A 482 10.04 -2.58 10.96
C SER A 482 9.01 -2.21 12.04
N LEU A 483 9.40 -2.14 13.31
CA LEU A 483 8.60 -1.55 14.40
C LEU A 483 8.41 -0.04 14.17
N CYS A 484 9.47 0.69 13.84
CA CYS A 484 9.41 2.12 13.48
C CYS A 484 8.50 2.35 12.26
N ARG A 485 8.62 1.51 11.22
CA ARG A 485 7.72 1.54 10.07
C ARG A 485 6.27 1.20 10.43
N HIS A 486 6.02 0.25 11.35
CA HIS A 486 4.67 -0.07 11.81
C HIS A 486 4.05 1.10 12.57
N TYR A 487 4.78 1.68 13.54
CA TYR A 487 4.36 2.86 14.30
C TYR A 487 3.96 4.01 13.38
N VAL A 488 4.78 4.34 12.37
CA VAL A 488 4.48 5.44 11.45
C VAL A 488 3.32 5.11 10.49
N ARG A 489 3.13 3.84 10.09
CA ARG A 489 1.91 3.40 9.36
C ARG A 489 0.66 3.46 10.25
N GLU A 490 0.75 3.10 11.52
CA GLU A 490 -0.35 3.21 12.48
C GLU A 490 -0.64 4.67 12.86
N LEU A 491 0.37 5.53 12.93
CA LEU A 491 0.20 6.97 13.10
C LEU A 491 -0.49 7.59 11.88
N ARG A 492 -0.09 7.22 10.66
CA ARG A 492 -0.79 7.62 9.42
C ARG A 492 -2.23 7.13 9.38
N ARG A 493 -2.48 5.85 9.74
CA ARG A 493 -3.83 5.27 9.82
C ARG A 493 -4.69 5.89 10.93
N SER A 494 -4.13 6.14 12.10
CA SER A 494 -4.87 6.75 13.22
C SER A 494 -5.14 8.23 13.00
N VAL A 495 -4.24 8.98 12.33
CA VAL A 495 -4.54 10.32 11.81
C VAL A 495 -5.69 10.26 10.81
N LEU A 496 -5.65 9.35 9.82
CA LEU A 496 -6.73 9.16 8.84
C LEU A 496 -8.08 8.76 9.47
N VAL A 497 -8.08 7.94 10.53
CA VAL A 497 -9.30 7.48 11.24
C VAL A 497 -9.81 8.50 12.26
N ALA A 498 -8.92 9.26 12.90
CA ALA A 498 -9.27 10.34 13.82
C ALA A 498 -9.68 11.64 13.11
N THR A 499 -9.50 11.73 11.78
CA THR A 499 -10.09 12.79 10.94
C THR A 499 -11.21 12.26 10.03
N PRO A 500 -12.41 11.94 10.57
CA PRO A 500 -13.64 11.92 9.78
C PRO A 500 -13.94 13.35 9.32
N GLU A 501 -13.25 13.76 8.25
CA GLU A 501 -12.95 15.14 7.85
C GLU A 501 -11.96 15.90 8.76
N GLY A 502 -11.25 16.89 8.20
CA GLY A 502 -11.14 18.17 8.91
C GLY A 502 -9.76 18.81 9.18
N GLY A 503 -8.61 18.13 9.09
CA GLY A 503 -7.34 18.83 9.38
C GLY A 503 -6.03 18.14 8.95
N SER A 504 -5.18 18.89 8.23
CA SER A 504 -3.77 18.55 8.01
C SER A 504 -2.88 19.20 9.08
N ARG A 505 -2.22 18.39 9.90
CA ARG A 505 -1.04 18.86 10.66
C ARG A 505 0.17 18.98 9.70
N PRO A 506 1.17 19.84 9.96
CA PRO A 506 2.40 19.86 9.17
C PRO A 506 3.08 18.48 9.04
N SER A 507 2.93 17.62 10.05
CA SER A 507 3.39 16.24 10.05
C SER A 507 2.69 15.33 9.04
N SER A 508 1.42 15.57 8.66
CA SER A 508 0.75 14.75 7.64
C SER A 508 1.38 14.92 6.26
N THR A 509 1.86 16.11 5.92
CA THR A 509 2.62 16.37 4.69
C THR A 509 3.98 15.67 4.63
N MET A 510 4.55 15.22 5.74
CA MET A 510 5.70 14.29 5.72
C MET A 510 5.23 12.84 5.60
N LEU A 511 4.21 12.43 6.37
CA LEU A 511 3.64 11.08 6.33
C LEU A 511 3.15 10.67 4.93
N ASP A 512 2.58 11.60 4.16
CA ASP A 512 2.09 11.33 2.80
C ASP A 512 3.19 11.35 1.73
N ASN A 513 4.42 11.76 2.06
CA ASN A 513 5.61 11.66 1.19
C ASN A 513 6.49 10.43 1.49
N ILE A 514 6.05 9.55 2.40
CA ILE A 514 6.64 8.24 2.64
C ILE A 514 5.87 7.24 1.74
N PRO A 515 6.52 6.56 0.78
CA PRO A 515 5.87 5.52 -0.02
C PRO A 515 5.51 4.33 0.87
N ASP A 516 4.57 3.47 0.45
CA ASP A 516 4.23 2.25 1.20
C ASP A 516 5.38 1.23 1.15
N ILE A 517 6.29 1.35 2.11
CA ILE A 517 7.50 0.52 2.27
C ILE A 517 7.09 -0.96 2.49
N PRO A 518 7.85 -1.94 2.00
CA PRO A 518 7.74 -3.34 2.43
C PRO A 518 7.78 -3.50 3.96
N THR A 519 7.31 -4.65 4.47
CA THR A 519 7.33 -4.96 5.92
C THR A 519 8.68 -5.54 6.36
N GLU A 520 9.55 -5.90 5.41
CA GLU A 520 10.87 -6.47 5.62
C GLU A 520 11.95 -5.38 5.62
N ALA A 521 13.09 -5.63 6.27
CA ALA A 521 14.15 -4.64 6.47
C ALA A 521 15.40 -4.96 5.66
N GLY A 522 15.58 -4.30 4.52
CA GLY A 522 16.82 -4.36 3.72
C GLY A 522 18.07 -3.92 4.49
N PRO A 523 19.29 -4.33 4.09
CA PRO A 523 20.53 -3.67 4.50
C PRO A 523 20.60 -2.27 3.85
N SER A 524 21.20 -1.30 4.54
CA SER A 524 21.23 0.12 4.15
C SER A 524 22.38 0.48 3.18
N GLY A 525 23.20 -0.51 2.81
CA GLY A 525 24.35 -0.40 1.93
C GLY A 525 24.05 -0.44 0.41
N TYR A 526 25.10 -0.68 -0.37
CA TYR A 526 25.21 -0.49 -1.84
C TYR A 526 24.17 -1.18 -2.74
N TYR A 527 23.32 -2.06 -2.21
CA TYR A 527 22.29 -2.80 -2.95
C TYR A 527 20.85 -2.39 -2.62
N ALA A 528 20.64 -1.55 -1.61
CA ALA A 528 19.33 -0.93 -1.40
C ALA A 528 18.97 -0.08 -2.63
N PRO A 529 17.76 -0.21 -3.22
CA PRO A 529 17.29 0.77 -4.18
C PRO A 529 17.22 2.13 -3.46
N SER A 530 17.60 3.22 -4.13
CA SER A 530 17.70 4.54 -3.49
C SER A 530 16.42 4.98 -2.77
N THR A 531 15.27 4.48 -3.24
CA THR A 531 13.94 4.64 -2.65
C THR A 531 13.80 4.11 -1.22
N GLU A 532 14.50 3.04 -0.83
CA GLU A 532 14.45 2.51 0.54
C GLU A 532 15.28 3.37 1.49
N LYS A 533 16.51 3.76 1.10
CA LYS A 533 17.35 4.66 1.90
C LYS A 533 16.72 6.06 2.04
N ASP A 534 16.09 6.55 0.97
CA ASP A 534 15.24 7.75 1.00
C ASP A 534 14.05 7.59 1.97
N ALA A 535 13.44 6.40 2.06
CA ALA A 535 12.27 6.18 2.90
C ALA A 535 12.63 6.03 4.39
N ASP A 536 13.67 5.29 4.74
CA ASP A 536 14.13 5.15 6.13
C ASP A 536 14.80 6.45 6.64
N SER A 537 15.41 7.26 5.76
CA SER A 537 15.86 8.63 6.09
C SER A 537 14.69 9.59 6.32
N ARG A 538 13.62 9.54 5.50
CA ARG A 538 12.37 10.31 5.74
C ARG A 538 11.68 9.88 7.04
N LEU A 539 11.66 8.58 7.33
CA LEU A 539 11.16 8.01 8.57
C LEU A 539 11.95 8.53 9.78
N SER A 540 13.27 8.55 9.68
CA SER A 540 14.13 9.08 10.75
C SER A 540 13.97 10.59 10.94
N ALA A 541 13.89 11.37 9.85
CA ALA A 541 13.59 12.80 9.91
C ALA A 541 12.22 13.08 10.56
N PHE A 542 11.20 12.26 10.27
CA PHE A 542 9.90 12.32 10.91
C PHE A 542 9.98 12.04 12.43
N LEU A 543 10.61 10.94 12.83
CA LEU A 543 10.72 10.52 14.23
C LEU A 543 11.51 11.50 15.10
N ARG A 544 12.48 12.23 14.52
CA ARG A 544 13.18 13.36 15.16
C ARG A 544 12.28 14.59 15.31
N SER A 545 11.37 14.84 14.37
CA SER A 545 10.51 16.04 14.38
C SER A 545 9.42 16.04 15.46
N GLU A 546 9.07 14.88 16.02
CA GLU A 546 8.15 14.77 17.17
C GLU A 546 8.84 14.79 18.54
N ASN A 547 10.18 14.97 18.61
CA ASN A 547 10.92 14.90 19.88
C ASN A 547 10.73 16.19 20.72
N PRO A 548 10.13 16.15 21.94
CA PRO A 548 9.63 17.33 22.62
C PRO A 548 10.68 17.98 23.55
N SER A 549 11.72 18.59 22.98
CA SER A 549 12.91 19.06 23.74
C SER A 549 13.30 20.54 23.55
N GLN A 550 12.34 21.46 23.37
CA GLN A 550 12.54 22.90 23.65
C GLN A 550 11.30 23.58 24.30
N PRO A 551 11.48 24.67 25.06
CA PRO A 551 10.53 25.05 26.12
C PRO A 551 9.31 25.86 25.66
N SER A 552 8.17 25.57 26.28
CA SER A 552 6.95 26.40 26.24
C SER A 552 6.83 27.28 27.50
N PRO A 553 6.14 28.44 27.43
CA PRO A 553 5.93 29.29 28.60
C PRO A 553 5.02 28.63 29.65
N PRO A 554 5.13 29.02 30.94
CA PRO A 554 4.49 28.30 32.03
C PRO A 554 2.97 28.52 32.08
N VAL A 555 2.22 27.43 32.21
CA VAL A 555 0.84 27.43 32.69
C VAL A 555 0.82 26.68 34.02
N SER A 556 0.13 27.24 35.01
CA SER A 556 0.09 26.75 36.39
C SER A 556 -0.47 25.33 36.48
N GLY A 557 0.26 24.44 37.14
CA GLY A 557 -0.12 23.02 37.22
C GLY A 557 -1.22 22.71 38.24
N HIS A 558 -1.53 21.42 38.34
CA HIS A 558 -1.96 20.81 39.60
C HIS A 558 -1.20 19.50 39.79
N SER A 559 -0.77 19.26 41.03
CA SER A 559 0.08 18.13 41.39
C SER A 559 -0.77 16.99 41.95
N GLU A 560 -0.52 15.76 41.50
CA GLU A 560 -0.74 14.60 42.36
C GLU A 560 0.33 13.54 42.07
N LYS A 561 0.87 12.93 43.13
CA LYS A 561 1.94 11.93 43.05
C LYS A 561 1.34 10.56 43.30
N HIS A 562 1.75 9.57 42.51
CA HIS A 562 1.93 8.23 43.04
C HIS A 562 3.23 7.63 42.49
N SER A 563 3.99 6.99 43.39
CA SER A 563 5.30 6.41 43.12
C SER A 563 5.30 4.96 43.58
N SER A 564 5.77 4.07 42.71
CA SER A 564 6.04 2.68 43.02
C SER A 564 7.22 2.20 42.17
N GLU A 565 8.35 1.93 42.81
CA GLU A 565 9.46 1.23 42.19
C GLU A 565 9.08 -0.24 42.01
N GLU A 566 9.29 -0.81 40.82
CA GLU A 566 9.27 -2.27 40.67
C GLU A 566 10.29 -2.71 39.61
N ARG A 567 11.08 -3.74 39.95
CA ARG A 567 12.16 -4.26 39.11
C ARG A 567 11.60 -5.25 38.08
N PRO A 568 12.05 -5.22 36.81
CA PRO A 568 11.65 -6.24 35.84
C PRO A 568 12.26 -7.62 36.21
N PRO A 569 11.50 -8.72 36.11
CA PRO A 569 11.98 -10.06 36.46
C PRO A 569 12.76 -10.74 35.31
N ARG A 570 13.79 -11.51 35.70
CA ARG A 570 14.32 -12.68 34.97
C ARG A 570 13.46 -13.92 35.33
N PRO A 571 13.51 -15.07 34.62
CA PRO A 571 14.34 -15.42 33.44
C PRO A 571 13.58 -16.25 32.36
N SER A 572 14.36 -16.94 31.51
CA SER A 572 14.13 -18.27 30.88
C SER A 572 13.83 -18.33 29.37
N PHE A 573 14.17 -19.49 28.80
CA PHE A 573 14.43 -19.71 27.36
C PHE A 573 13.34 -20.55 26.66
N MET A 574 13.32 -20.44 25.33
CA MET A 574 12.93 -21.49 24.37
C MET A 574 11.68 -22.32 24.68
N ASN A 575 10.55 -21.95 24.08
CA ASN A 575 9.62 -22.94 23.55
C ASN A 575 8.83 -22.38 22.35
N SER A 576 9.16 -22.81 21.14
CA SER A 576 8.44 -22.49 19.90
C SER A 576 8.39 -23.72 18.99
N THR A 577 7.42 -24.58 19.24
CA THR A 577 7.05 -25.66 18.32
C THR A 577 6.50 -25.11 17.00
N PRO A 578 6.73 -25.80 15.87
CA PRO A 578 6.38 -25.27 14.54
C PRO A 578 4.91 -25.54 14.17
N GLU A 579 3.97 -24.86 14.84
CA GLU A 579 2.59 -24.74 14.37
C GLU A 579 2.12 -23.27 14.35
N THR A 580 2.10 -22.67 13.16
CA THR A 580 1.27 -21.51 12.83
C THR A 580 0.45 -21.82 11.59
N ARG A 581 -0.82 -22.17 11.80
CA ARG A 581 -1.83 -22.17 10.73
C ARG A 581 -2.11 -20.72 10.32
N TYR A 582 -2.59 -20.57 9.08
CA TYR A 582 -3.25 -19.34 8.65
C TYR A 582 -4.64 -19.28 9.32
N ASP A 583 -4.77 -18.49 10.39
CA ASP A 583 -6.07 -18.09 10.95
C ASP A 583 -6.25 -16.58 10.77
N SER A 584 -6.83 -16.19 9.64
CA SER A 584 -7.03 -14.80 9.24
C SER A 584 -8.42 -14.27 9.63
N SER A 585 -8.68 -14.02 10.92
CA SER A 585 -9.89 -13.32 11.37
C SER A 585 -9.79 -12.62 12.75
N ASN A 586 -9.99 -11.30 12.75
CA ASN A 586 -10.54 -10.44 13.82
C ASN A 586 -9.87 -10.35 15.22
N SER A 587 -9.08 -9.27 15.38
CA SER A 587 -9.07 -8.36 16.57
C SER A 587 -8.50 -8.87 17.93
N PRO A 588 -8.09 -7.98 18.86
CA PRO A 588 -8.08 -6.51 18.83
C PRO A 588 -6.70 -5.89 18.53
N GLY A 589 -6.63 -4.56 18.38
CA GLY A 589 -5.39 -3.85 18.04
C GLY A 589 -4.49 -3.55 19.23
N HIS A 590 -3.21 -3.94 19.14
CA HIS A 590 -2.13 -3.41 19.96
C HIS A 590 -1.41 -2.32 19.16
N THR A 591 -1.86 -1.07 19.28
CA THR A 591 -1.19 0.07 18.66
C THR A 591 0.23 0.21 19.22
N VAL A 592 1.25 0.21 18.36
CA VAL A 592 2.64 0.44 18.79
C VAL A 592 2.76 1.85 19.39
N ALA A 593 3.41 1.97 20.55
CA ALA A 593 3.66 3.25 21.19
C ALA A 593 5.10 3.73 20.93
N ARG A 594 5.33 5.05 21.01
CA ARG A 594 6.68 5.64 20.90
C ARG A 594 7.64 5.09 21.97
N THR A 595 7.11 4.75 23.14
CA THR A 595 7.82 4.06 24.23
C THR A 595 8.35 2.68 23.85
N ASP A 596 7.69 1.99 22.92
CA ASP A 596 8.09 0.65 22.48
C ASP A 596 9.27 0.74 21.51
N ILE A 597 9.28 1.78 20.66
CA ILE A 597 10.45 2.13 19.82
C ILE A 597 11.64 2.45 20.71
N ARG A 598 11.48 3.36 21.67
CA ARG A 598 12.55 3.76 22.59
C ARG A 598 13.09 2.57 23.38
N ARG A 599 12.22 1.76 23.98
CA ARG A 599 12.59 0.52 24.68
C ARG A 599 13.30 -0.48 23.75
N SER A 600 12.94 -0.52 22.48
CA SER A 600 13.61 -1.37 21.48
C SER A 600 15.02 -0.86 21.14
N ALA A 601 15.23 0.45 21.03
CA ALA A 601 16.56 1.04 20.82
C ALA A 601 17.47 0.84 22.06
N GLU A 602 16.94 1.15 23.24
CA GLU A 602 17.61 0.92 24.53
C GLU A 602 17.96 -0.57 24.71
N LYS A 603 17.04 -1.51 24.40
CA LYS A 603 17.34 -2.95 24.42
C LYS A 603 18.53 -3.31 23.53
N ILE A 604 18.57 -2.82 22.29
CA ILE A 604 19.67 -3.12 21.35
C ILE A 604 21.00 -2.61 21.91
N LEU A 605 21.02 -1.39 22.44
CA LEU A 605 22.21 -0.78 23.04
C LEU A 605 22.74 -1.60 24.24
N TYR A 606 21.90 -1.84 25.25
CA TYR A 606 22.30 -2.53 26.49
C TYR A 606 22.54 -4.04 26.31
N THR A 607 22.06 -4.66 25.22
CA THR A 607 22.26 -6.10 24.98
C THR A 607 23.55 -6.40 24.22
N TYR A 608 23.91 -5.60 23.22
CA TYR A 608 24.95 -5.95 22.24
C TYR A 608 26.08 -4.93 22.09
N LEU A 609 25.86 -3.66 22.46
CA LEU A 609 26.76 -2.55 22.10
C LEU A 609 27.57 -2.03 23.30
N ILE A 610 26.97 -1.97 24.48
CA ILE A 610 27.66 -1.47 25.67
C ILE A 610 28.76 -2.46 26.11
N PRO A 611 29.97 -1.97 26.48
CA PRO A 611 31.05 -2.81 26.97
C PRO A 611 30.65 -3.66 28.18
N ASP A 612 31.22 -4.87 28.27
CA ASP A 612 30.93 -5.88 29.29
C ASP A 612 29.46 -6.40 29.26
N SER A 613 28.73 -6.23 28.16
CA SER A 613 27.38 -6.78 27.98
C SER A 613 27.37 -8.29 27.72
N GLU A 614 26.31 -9.00 28.13
CA GLU A 614 26.22 -10.47 28.03
C GLU A 614 26.28 -11.02 26.58
N ARG A 615 26.19 -10.15 25.56
CA ARG A 615 26.22 -10.47 24.12
C ARG A 615 26.98 -9.43 23.29
N GLU A 616 28.03 -8.82 23.85
CA GLU A 616 28.81 -7.77 23.19
C GLU A 616 29.30 -8.18 21.79
N ILE A 617 29.03 -7.35 20.76
CA ILE A 617 29.52 -7.52 19.39
C ILE A 617 30.69 -6.57 19.10
N VAL A 618 31.70 -7.05 18.37
CA VAL A 618 32.91 -6.26 18.11
C VAL A 618 32.70 -5.33 16.92
N LEU A 619 32.55 -4.03 17.22
CA LEU A 619 32.43 -2.95 16.23
C LEU A 619 33.64 -1.99 16.29
N PRO A 620 33.89 -1.18 15.25
CA PRO A 620 34.86 -0.09 15.30
C PRO A 620 34.49 0.93 16.39
N ALA A 621 35.45 1.34 17.22
CA ALA A 621 35.20 2.19 18.38
C ALA A 621 34.51 3.54 18.04
N GLU A 622 34.86 4.17 16.91
CA GLU A 622 34.23 5.42 16.44
C GLU A 622 32.71 5.25 16.22
N MET A 623 32.31 4.12 15.63
CA MET A 623 30.92 3.78 15.37
C MET A 623 30.17 3.49 16.67
N LEU A 624 30.80 2.76 17.60
CA LEU A 624 30.20 2.45 18.89
C LEU A 624 29.97 3.71 19.73
N THR A 625 30.99 4.57 19.88
CA THR A 625 30.88 5.83 20.62
C THR A 625 29.78 6.72 20.03
N SER A 626 29.69 6.81 18.69
CA SER A 626 28.64 7.59 18.03
C SER A 626 27.23 7.04 18.31
N ILE A 627 27.04 5.72 18.35
CA ILE A 627 25.74 5.13 18.66
C ILE A 627 25.35 5.34 20.14
N ILE A 628 26.31 5.20 21.07
CA ILE A 628 26.07 5.48 22.49
C ILE A 628 25.66 6.96 22.68
N GLU A 629 26.38 7.90 22.07
CA GLU A 629 26.07 9.33 22.13
C GLU A 629 24.68 9.65 21.53
N MET A 630 24.36 9.08 20.36
CA MET A 630 23.05 9.26 19.73
C MET A 630 21.88 8.70 20.57
N VAL A 631 22.04 7.54 21.23
CA VAL A 631 20.95 6.89 21.98
C VAL A 631 20.82 7.42 23.40
N GLU A 632 21.91 7.53 24.16
CA GLU A 632 21.86 7.89 25.58
C GLU A 632 21.82 9.41 25.81
N HIS A 633 22.63 10.18 25.08
CA HIS A 633 22.74 11.64 25.26
C HIS A 633 21.69 12.40 24.44
N ASP A 634 21.62 12.14 23.13
CA ASP A 634 20.66 12.81 22.24
C ASP A 634 19.25 12.19 22.30
N GLY A 635 19.12 11.02 22.95
CA GLY A 635 17.83 10.36 23.17
C GLY A 635 17.19 9.79 21.90
N ARG A 636 17.98 9.49 20.86
CA ARG A 636 17.50 9.06 19.54
C ARG A 636 17.22 7.56 19.50
N ASP A 637 16.08 7.26 18.91
CA ASP A 637 15.52 5.93 18.71
C ASP A 637 14.93 5.82 17.28
N ASP A 638 15.66 6.37 16.31
CA ASP A 638 15.30 6.40 14.88
C ASP A 638 16.17 5.41 14.06
N PRO A 639 15.65 4.79 12.98
CA PRO A 639 16.36 3.74 12.24
C PRO A 639 17.81 4.05 11.82
N GLU A 640 18.06 5.27 11.37
CA GLU A 640 19.37 5.73 10.89
C GLU A 640 20.46 5.70 11.98
N VAL A 641 20.09 5.62 13.28
CA VAL A 641 21.04 5.41 14.40
C VAL A 641 21.81 4.10 14.23
N PHE A 642 21.17 3.02 13.78
CA PHE A 642 21.77 1.69 13.76
C PHE A 642 22.28 1.26 12.36
N ASP A 643 22.00 2.02 11.31
CA ASP A 643 22.31 1.66 9.91
C ASP A 643 23.79 1.27 9.70
N GLN A 644 24.72 2.09 10.20
CA GLN A 644 26.17 1.84 10.01
C GLN A 644 26.63 0.53 10.66
N ALA A 645 26.11 0.22 11.85
CA ALA A 645 26.39 -1.04 12.54
C ALA A 645 25.70 -2.23 11.86
N LYS A 646 24.46 -2.05 11.38
CA LYS A 646 23.72 -3.08 10.62
C LYS A 646 24.47 -3.48 9.36
N ASP A 647 24.94 -2.50 8.57
CA ASP A 647 25.71 -2.75 7.35
C ASP A 647 27.08 -3.37 7.64
N TYR A 648 27.79 -2.93 8.69
CA TYR A 648 29.05 -3.53 9.10
C TYR A 648 28.89 -4.99 9.50
N VAL A 649 27.88 -5.29 10.33
CA VAL A 649 27.57 -6.65 10.78
C VAL A 649 27.12 -7.55 9.62
N PHE A 650 26.34 -7.03 8.68
CA PHE A 650 26.01 -7.77 7.45
C PHE A 650 27.26 -8.12 6.64
N GLN A 651 28.16 -7.16 6.41
CA GLN A 651 29.41 -7.38 5.67
C GLN A 651 30.36 -8.35 6.39
N ALA A 652 30.44 -8.29 7.72
CA ALA A 652 31.21 -9.25 8.51
C ALA A 652 30.66 -10.68 8.37
N MET A 653 29.33 -10.86 8.51
CA MET A 653 28.69 -12.16 8.28
C MET A 653 28.87 -12.68 6.84
N GLU A 654 28.78 -11.81 5.83
CA GLU A 654 28.92 -12.18 4.42
C GLU A 654 30.36 -12.57 4.06
N ARG A 655 31.35 -11.91 4.67
CA ARG A 655 32.78 -12.20 4.47
C ARG A 655 33.24 -13.45 5.20
N ASP A 656 32.93 -13.57 6.50
CA ASP A 656 33.62 -14.49 7.40
C ASP A 656 32.84 -15.79 7.65
N ALA A 657 31.51 -15.71 7.74
CA ALA A 657 30.66 -16.86 8.12
C ALA A 657 29.92 -17.50 6.94
N PHE A 658 29.33 -16.68 6.06
CA PHE A 658 28.45 -17.15 4.98
C PHE A 658 29.12 -18.09 3.95
N PRO A 659 30.40 -17.91 3.54
CA PRO A 659 31.07 -18.86 2.65
C PRO A 659 31.24 -20.24 3.28
N GLY A 660 31.50 -20.28 4.60
CA GLY A 660 31.60 -21.52 5.38
C GLY A 660 30.25 -22.23 5.52
N PHE A 661 29.16 -21.47 5.72
CA PHE A 661 27.79 -22.00 5.74
C PHE A 661 27.42 -22.67 4.41
N LEU A 662 27.66 -21.99 3.28
CA LEU A 662 27.45 -22.57 1.95
C LEU A 662 28.34 -23.80 1.72
N GLN A 663 29.60 -23.79 2.19
CA GLN A 663 30.45 -24.98 2.12
C GLN A 663 29.88 -26.17 2.91
N ALA A 664 29.26 -25.92 4.07
CA ALA A 664 28.73 -26.96 4.95
C ALA A 664 27.36 -27.51 4.52
N LYS A 665 26.45 -26.67 4.00
CA LYS A 665 25.03 -27.02 3.76
C LYS A 665 24.57 -26.99 2.29
N ALA A 666 25.23 -26.21 1.43
CA ALA A 666 24.97 -26.24 -0.03
C ALA A 666 25.94 -27.17 -0.78
N LEU A 667 27.16 -27.32 -0.24
CA LEU A 667 28.24 -28.14 -0.78
C LEU A 667 28.60 -29.34 0.12
N GLY A 668 27.82 -29.57 1.18
CA GLY A 668 27.89 -30.75 2.04
C GLY A 668 26.48 -31.12 2.50
N ASN A 669 26.32 -32.34 2.98
CA ASN A 669 25.07 -32.80 3.59
C ASN A 669 25.29 -33.51 4.94
N LEU A 670 26.44 -33.25 5.57
CA LEU A 670 26.90 -33.87 6.82
C LEU A 670 27.42 -32.82 7.82
N VAL A 671 27.22 -33.12 9.10
CA VAL A 671 27.67 -32.30 10.25
C VAL A 671 29.10 -32.73 10.64
N PRO A 672 29.98 -31.82 11.13
CA PRO A 672 31.38 -32.15 11.43
C PRO A 672 31.61 -33.36 12.36
N LEU A 673 30.75 -33.57 13.35
CA LEU A 673 30.78 -34.76 14.22
C LEU A 673 30.60 -36.06 13.43
N SER A 674 29.64 -36.10 12.51
CA SER A 674 29.36 -37.25 11.65
C SER A 674 30.46 -37.47 10.63
N ILE A 675 31.05 -36.41 10.07
CA ILE A 675 32.23 -36.47 9.20
C ILE A 675 33.40 -37.17 9.93
N LEU A 676 33.67 -36.81 11.19
CA LEU A 676 34.72 -37.43 12.00
C LEU A 676 34.40 -38.87 12.39
N ALA A 677 33.17 -39.16 12.82
CA ALA A 677 32.74 -40.52 13.16
C ALA A 677 32.83 -41.47 11.95
N ARG A 678 32.49 -40.98 10.75
CA ARG A 678 32.61 -41.70 9.49
C ARG A 678 34.06 -41.97 9.11
N LEU A 679 34.98 -41.03 9.34
CA LEU A 679 36.42 -41.28 9.17
C LEU A 679 36.90 -42.40 10.10
N ALA A 680 36.58 -42.33 11.40
CA ALA A 680 37.01 -43.33 12.38
C ALA A 680 36.50 -44.73 12.03
N PHE A 681 35.20 -44.87 11.70
CA PHE A 681 34.63 -46.14 11.26
C PHE A 681 35.24 -46.61 9.93
N GLY A 682 35.43 -45.72 8.96
CA GLY A 682 36.05 -46.01 7.67
C GLY A 682 37.46 -46.58 7.81
N LEU A 683 38.31 -45.99 8.66
CA LEU A 683 39.66 -46.47 8.92
C LEU A 683 39.69 -47.85 9.61
N ILE A 684 38.77 -48.10 10.56
CA ILE A 684 38.64 -49.41 11.22
C ILE A 684 38.25 -50.49 10.20
N VAL A 685 37.24 -50.24 9.36
CA VAL A 685 36.82 -51.19 8.32
C VAL A 685 37.90 -51.34 7.24
N PHE A 686 38.65 -50.29 6.90
CA PHE A 686 39.76 -50.35 5.95
C PHE A 686 40.88 -51.28 6.44
N TRP A 687 41.28 -51.15 7.70
CA TRP A 687 42.26 -52.06 8.32
C TRP A 687 41.75 -53.51 8.35
N GLY A 688 40.48 -53.73 8.72
CA GLY A 688 39.84 -55.04 8.66
C GLY A 688 39.76 -55.61 7.24
N ALA A 689 39.52 -54.78 6.23
CA ALA A 689 39.49 -55.16 4.82
C ALA A 689 40.86 -55.67 4.34
N PHE A 690 41.94 -54.94 4.65
CA PHE A 690 43.31 -55.41 4.36
C PHE A 690 43.65 -56.70 5.11
N TRP A 691 43.34 -56.79 6.40
CA TRP A 691 43.60 -58.01 7.19
C TRP A 691 42.89 -59.23 6.58
N ALA A 692 41.61 -59.11 6.23
CA ALA A 692 40.86 -60.17 5.56
C ALA A 692 41.44 -60.49 4.17
N SER A 693 41.86 -59.47 3.41
CA SER A 693 42.48 -59.65 2.09
C SER A 693 43.76 -60.48 2.17
N PHE A 694 44.68 -60.11 3.06
CA PHE A 694 45.93 -60.84 3.28
C PHE A 694 45.64 -62.27 3.77
N TYR A 695 44.71 -62.46 4.72
CA TYR A 695 44.34 -63.80 5.18
C TYR A 695 43.86 -64.73 4.04
N VAL A 696 42.98 -64.26 3.15
CA VAL A 696 42.41 -65.08 2.08
C VAL A 696 43.42 -65.34 0.94
N VAL A 697 44.39 -64.44 0.72
CA VAL A 697 45.51 -64.63 -0.24
C VAL A 697 46.58 -65.57 0.30
N LEU A 698 47.00 -65.41 1.57
CA LEU A 698 48.06 -66.22 2.19
C LEU A 698 47.61 -67.65 2.54
N THR A 699 46.32 -67.85 2.84
CA THR A 699 45.75 -69.19 3.04
C THR A 699 45.24 -69.84 1.73
N ASP A 700 45.72 -69.31 0.59
CA ASP A 700 45.43 -69.67 -0.81
C ASP A 700 43.99 -70.12 -1.09
N LYS A 701 43.00 -69.31 -0.70
CA LYS A 701 41.60 -69.64 -1.00
C LYS A 701 41.27 -69.41 -2.47
N SER A 702 40.25 -70.12 -2.95
CA SER A 702 39.77 -70.00 -4.34
C SER A 702 39.43 -68.55 -4.70
N ARG A 703 39.54 -68.18 -5.98
CA ARG A 703 39.16 -66.84 -6.46
C ARG A 703 37.70 -66.49 -6.16
N ALA A 704 36.79 -67.48 -6.18
CA ALA A 704 35.40 -67.29 -5.77
C ALA A 704 35.26 -66.89 -4.28
N THR A 705 36.12 -67.44 -3.41
CA THR A 705 36.22 -67.01 -2.00
C THR A 705 36.81 -65.61 -1.89
N ARG A 706 37.82 -65.26 -2.70
CA ARG A 706 38.44 -63.91 -2.72
C ARG A 706 37.44 -62.81 -3.11
N CYS A 707 36.41 -63.10 -3.91
CA CYS A 707 35.37 -62.11 -4.25
C CYS A 707 34.64 -61.51 -3.03
N TRP A 708 34.59 -62.19 -1.88
CA TRP A 708 33.98 -61.64 -0.66
C TRP A 708 34.76 -60.43 -0.09
N VAL A 709 36.03 -60.25 -0.47
CA VAL A 709 36.86 -59.09 -0.11
C VAL A 709 36.34 -57.78 -0.72
N ILE A 710 35.51 -57.84 -1.77
CA ILE A 710 34.89 -56.66 -2.39
C ILE A 710 34.03 -55.90 -1.36
N LEU A 711 33.26 -56.61 -0.54
CA LEU A 711 32.31 -55.99 0.40
C LEU A 711 33.00 -55.07 1.43
N PRO A 712 34.00 -55.51 2.21
CA PRO A 712 34.67 -54.63 3.18
C PRO A 712 35.46 -53.50 2.50
N PHE A 713 36.03 -53.69 1.30
CA PHE A 713 36.65 -52.56 0.57
C PHE A 713 35.64 -51.54 0.05
N VAL A 714 34.46 -51.96 -0.41
CA VAL A 714 33.38 -51.02 -0.78
C VAL A 714 32.92 -50.21 0.43
N VAL A 715 32.69 -50.86 1.57
CA VAL A 715 32.30 -50.17 2.82
C VAL A 715 33.39 -49.21 3.30
N ALA A 716 34.65 -49.64 3.37
CA ALA A 716 35.75 -48.77 3.78
C ALA A 716 35.94 -47.57 2.83
N SER A 717 35.94 -47.81 1.52
CA SER A 717 36.08 -46.75 0.51
C SER A 717 34.93 -45.75 0.59
N TYR A 718 33.70 -46.22 0.86
CA TYR A 718 32.51 -45.37 1.02
C TYR A 718 32.68 -44.38 2.17
N PHE A 719 33.10 -44.84 3.34
CA PHE A 719 33.25 -43.98 4.51
C PHE A 719 34.43 -43.00 4.37
N ILE A 720 35.54 -43.42 3.75
CA ILE A 720 36.72 -42.56 3.51
C ILE A 720 36.42 -41.47 2.46
N THR A 721 35.78 -41.81 1.34
CA THR A 721 35.38 -40.81 0.33
C THR A 721 34.31 -39.86 0.86
N THR A 722 33.35 -40.36 1.63
CA THR A 722 32.33 -39.54 2.32
C THR A 722 32.96 -38.49 3.24
N TYR A 723 34.00 -38.87 4.01
CA TYR A 723 34.79 -37.93 4.80
C TYR A 723 35.47 -36.88 3.89
N GLN A 724 36.22 -37.33 2.88
CA GLN A 724 37.03 -36.47 2.02
C GLN A 724 36.20 -35.41 1.28
N TYR A 725 35.01 -35.78 0.79
CA TYR A 725 34.12 -34.90 0.04
C TYR A 725 33.02 -34.24 0.88
N LYS A 726 32.98 -34.49 2.20
CA LYS A 726 31.99 -33.97 3.17
C LYS A 726 30.51 -34.23 2.77
N ILE A 727 30.25 -35.34 2.06
CA ILE A 727 28.93 -35.67 1.51
C ILE A 727 28.67 -37.18 1.61
N ASP A 728 27.53 -37.57 2.17
CA ASP A 728 26.98 -38.93 2.11
C ASP A 728 26.21 -39.10 0.78
N PRO A 729 26.70 -39.93 -0.17
CA PRO A 729 26.07 -40.05 -1.48
C PRO A 729 24.66 -40.65 -1.46
N PHE A 730 24.37 -41.60 -0.57
CA PHE A 730 23.06 -42.25 -0.54
C PHE A 730 21.98 -41.32 0.01
N MET A 731 22.23 -40.65 1.13
CA MET A 731 21.30 -39.68 1.73
C MET A 731 21.10 -38.47 0.82
N ALA A 732 22.16 -37.99 0.15
CA ALA A 732 22.04 -36.90 -0.83
C ALA A 732 21.09 -37.28 -1.97
N LEU A 733 21.26 -38.46 -2.59
CA LEU A 733 20.42 -38.94 -3.68
C LEU A 733 18.97 -39.22 -3.24
N LEU A 734 18.77 -39.69 -2.01
CA LEU A 734 17.43 -39.81 -1.39
C LEU A 734 16.79 -38.44 -1.08
N GLY A 735 17.54 -37.35 -1.17
CA GLY A 735 17.06 -35.98 -0.94
C GLY A 735 17.10 -35.54 0.53
N PHE A 736 18.05 -36.05 1.32
CA PHE A 736 18.25 -35.71 2.72
C PHE A 736 19.62 -35.07 2.99
N SER A 737 19.62 -34.13 3.93
CA SER A 737 20.81 -33.51 4.51
C SER A 737 20.76 -33.61 6.02
N GLU A 738 21.91 -33.87 6.64
CA GLU A 738 22.03 -33.91 8.09
C GLU A 738 21.87 -32.49 8.65
N TYR A 739 20.93 -32.33 9.57
CA TYR A 739 20.60 -31.05 10.18
C TYR A 739 21.48 -30.79 11.40
N THR A 740 21.34 -31.65 12.40
CA THR A 740 22.22 -31.84 13.56
C THR A 740 22.67 -33.31 13.60
N PHE A 741 23.64 -33.68 14.44
CA PHE A 741 24.19 -35.04 14.49
C PHE A 741 23.11 -36.14 14.54
N MET A 742 23.12 -37.06 13.57
CA MET A 742 22.15 -38.14 13.35
C MET A 742 20.70 -37.72 13.04
N ASN A 743 20.39 -36.42 12.93
CA ASN A 743 19.06 -35.91 12.59
C ASN A 743 19.02 -35.42 11.14
N TRP A 744 18.01 -35.84 10.36
CA TRP A 744 17.98 -35.65 8.91
C TRP A 744 16.79 -34.81 8.47
N GLN A 745 17.05 -33.77 7.68
CA GLN A 745 16.05 -32.91 7.07
C GLN A 745 16.00 -33.11 5.57
N ARG A 746 14.80 -33.03 4.99
CA ARG A 746 14.61 -33.14 3.54
C ARG A 746 15.14 -31.89 2.85
N ILE A 747 15.93 -32.07 1.79
CA ILE A 747 16.44 -31.00 0.94
C ILE A 747 15.26 -30.47 0.10
N GLN A 748 14.88 -29.22 0.37
CA GLN A 748 13.78 -28.53 -0.31
C GLN A 748 14.29 -27.54 -1.37
N GLU A 749 15.41 -26.86 -1.13
CA GLU A 749 16.02 -25.95 -2.12
C GLU A 749 16.51 -26.76 -3.35
N PRO A 750 15.91 -26.58 -4.54
CA PRO A 750 16.06 -27.53 -5.63
C PRO A 750 17.40 -27.37 -6.37
N TYR A 751 17.96 -26.15 -6.43
CA TYR A 751 19.31 -25.94 -6.95
C TYR A 751 20.36 -26.71 -6.12
N VAL A 752 20.30 -26.56 -4.80
CA VAL A 752 21.16 -27.29 -3.84
C VAL A 752 20.96 -28.80 -3.99
N ARG A 753 19.72 -29.28 -4.17
CA ARG A 753 19.44 -30.69 -4.46
C ARG A 753 20.11 -31.18 -5.75
N SER A 754 20.06 -30.40 -6.82
CA SER A 754 20.70 -30.77 -8.09
C SER A 754 22.23 -30.85 -7.97
N LEU A 755 22.83 -29.90 -7.24
CA LEU A 755 24.26 -29.80 -7.00
C LEU A 755 24.78 -30.94 -6.10
N LEU A 756 24.05 -31.25 -5.02
CA LEU A 756 24.36 -32.38 -4.14
C LEU A 756 24.17 -33.72 -4.86
N ASN A 757 23.14 -33.89 -5.70
CA ASN A 757 22.97 -35.09 -6.52
C ASN A 757 24.14 -35.30 -7.49
N GLN A 758 24.56 -34.26 -8.22
CA GLN A 758 25.71 -34.33 -9.13
C GLN A 758 26.99 -34.74 -8.38
N ARG A 759 27.24 -34.13 -7.21
CA ARG A 759 28.41 -34.45 -6.39
C ARG A 759 28.32 -35.82 -5.72
N ALA A 760 27.14 -36.30 -5.37
CA ALA A 760 26.91 -37.63 -4.84
C ALA A 760 27.25 -38.70 -5.90
N LEU A 761 26.80 -38.53 -7.14
CA LEU A 761 27.14 -39.42 -8.26
C LEU A 761 28.66 -39.46 -8.51
N VAL A 762 29.33 -38.30 -8.54
CA VAL A 762 30.79 -38.22 -8.69
C VAL A 762 31.52 -38.88 -7.52
N THR A 763 31.07 -38.65 -6.28
CA THR A 763 31.66 -39.26 -5.08
C THR A 763 31.49 -40.78 -5.09
N LEU A 764 30.30 -41.27 -5.45
CA LEU A 764 30.00 -42.71 -5.56
C LEU A 764 30.80 -43.38 -6.68
N ALA A 765 31.03 -42.69 -7.81
CA ALA A 765 31.93 -43.16 -8.86
C ALA A 765 33.37 -43.32 -8.35
N TYR A 766 33.91 -42.34 -7.60
CA TYR A 766 35.21 -42.48 -6.94
C TYR A 766 35.23 -43.62 -5.92
N THR A 767 34.18 -43.80 -5.11
CA THR A 767 34.04 -44.94 -4.18
C THR A 767 34.18 -46.27 -4.90
N LEU A 768 33.45 -46.46 -6.00
CA LEU A 768 33.47 -47.68 -6.78
C LEU A 768 34.83 -47.91 -7.47
N LEU A 769 35.45 -46.86 -8.02
CA LEU A 769 36.77 -46.97 -8.65
C LEU A 769 37.86 -47.36 -7.64
N ILE A 770 37.87 -46.76 -6.45
CA ILE A 770 38.83 -47.08 -5.39
C ILE A 770 38.61 -48.51 -4.87
N ALA A 771 37.35 -48.88 -4.58
CA ALA A 771 37.02 -50.21 -4.10
C ALA A 771 37.34 -51.31 -5.14
N ALA A 772 37.08 -51.05 -6.44
CA ALA A 772 37.42 -51.96 -7.52
C ALA A 772 38.94 -52.12 -7.68
N ALA A 773 39.72 -51.03 -7.68
CA ALA A 773 41.17 -51.07 -7.79
C ALA A 773 41.82 -51.90 -6.66
N LEU A 774 41.38 -51.68 -5.42
CA LEU A 774 41.83 -52.46 -4.25
C LEU A 774 41.42 -53.94 -4.36
N SER A 775 40.15 -54.21 -4.71
CA SER A 775 39.65 -55.59 -4.78
C SER A 775 40.31 -56.41 -5.90
N ILE A 776 40.51 -55.81 -7.08
CA ILE A 776 41.16 -56.47 -8.24
C ILE A 776 42.59 -56.90 -7.88
N LEU A 777 43.33 -56.07 -7.14
CA LEU A 777 44.68 -56.38 -6.68
C LEU A 777 44.68 -57.68 -5.85
N PHE A 778 43.86 -57.78 -4.80
CA PHE A 778 43.85 -58.96 -3.93
C PHE A 778 43.14 -60.19 -4.52
N ILE A 779 42.25 -60.02 -5.50
CA ILE A 779 41.59 -61.16 -6.19
C ILE A 779 42.51 -61.80 -7.24
N LEU A 780 43.31 -61.00 -7.95
CA LEU A 780 44.15 -61.49 -9.06
C LEU A 780 45.58 -61.87 -8.66
N VAL A 781 46.13 -61.31 -7.57
CA VAL A 781 47.45 -61.70 -7.05
C VAL A 781 47.51 -63.23 -6.82
N PRO A 782 48.56 -63.92 -7.33
CA PRO A 782 48.78 -65.34 -7.04
C PRO A 782 48.82 -65.58 -5.53
N GLY A 783 48.14 -66.63 -5.06
CA GLY A 783 48.30 -67.05 -3.67
C GLY A 783 49.67 -67.66 -3.46
N THR A 784 50.25 -67.39 -2.29
CA THR A 784 51.48 -68.04 -1.80
C THR A 784 51.16 -68.56 -0.41
N MET A 785 51.13 -69.89 -0.28
CA MET A 785 51.10 -70.52 1.04
C MET A 785 52.35 -70.06 1.83
N LEU A 786 52.14 -69.63 3.07
CA LEU A 786 53.17 -69.16 4.00
C LEU A 786 53.06 -69.93 5.32
#